data_AF-A0A9P7JSE6-F1
#
_entry.id   AF-A0A9P7JSE6-F1
#
_cell.length_a   1.000
_cell.length_b   1.000
_cell.length_c   1.000
_cell.angle_alpha   90.00
_cell.angle_beta   90.00
_cell.angle_gamma   90.00
#
_symmetry.space_group_name_H-M   'P 1'
#
loop_
_entity.id
_entity.type
_entity.pdbx_description
1 polymer ?
#
loop_
_entity_poly.entity_id
_entity_poly.type
_entity_poly.pdbx_seq_one_letter_code
_entity_poly.pdbx_strand_id
1 'polypeptide(L)'
;MSIQVSLDNTEFSLVLDALQLMQSELAVALANRLLSHNPPSPHSTKDDPVGGKQYAGGRALSDGKGSHRMQPYRLCPRNSRNLAMGGRWTIGEKTACSSNVSAEAFIGVIAAMDTGLQSDLAQWMESICSVASEIQLSGATVMSLTYRCKVWGRKGVGWSLISMVNYMQLAMKCQSMIDSSTNYSDLYETLPVDRPTIRTFLFWIATGFKFMHLAAGGSFYLLILVATKDLRWTVTRMQANVPWEIAKMLRRPNACENDLQVLIERRIIPIIYRLRKALPLSMPGAFVALDREVDWTCIRDTDRLFDGVNTNNYQLPSRCKSAWRSCLDPCWDETLSLGCITRSFGDVGAATALTASPAVRLLHLPEFFDDSTSIKTLPKLISIETAFDCEAPENLHNPVNGNKVQNLLWTIEQQKIVEESAVTIIDTEDLKAKLSTFYPSRIKQPDTYIKIPMSILPGALEIRNLDGSLMVFICNFMPPSMRDTLFPLLKSAFDCLEVFKNRTMLSISQETQDPEAVLQSEANEPFRCIHFSHWNRYGLSGNTAPADMHPHDLVATSGRTNLTQTLPYMSRETFEYEQLYLNIQNNLREVFEWIEQTVAHYLPDDYTVLAELVDILPNAGGSLVKPFLSLVVNINVCTIGHRDGKDYRLCLVLPIGSFVGGGLVMREQGVVVEIT
;
A
#
# COMPACT_ATOMS: atom_id res chain seq x y z
N MET A 1 11.18 -3.18 -2.74
CA MET A 1 11.25 -3.93 -4.01
C MET A 1 11.38 -2.94 -5.16
N SER A 2 12.38 -3.08 -6.00
CA SER A 2 12.58 -2.35 -7.25
C SER A 2 12.48 -3.31 -8.43
N ILE A 3 11.65 -3.00 -9.41
CA ILE A 3 11.53 -3.67 -10.70
C ILE A 3 12.30 -2.83 -11.73
N GLN A 4 13.17 -3.46 -12.52
CA GLN A 4 13.97 -2.80 -13.56
C GLN A 4 13.59 -3.40 -14.93
N VAL A 5 13.28 -2.58 -15.95
CA VAL A 5 12.75 -3.08 -17.25
C VAL A 5 13.56 -2.60 -18.46
N SER A 6 13.86 -3.44 -19.47
CA SER A 6 14.46 -3.01 -20.76
C SER A 6 14.04 -3.92 -21.94
N LEU A 7 14.20 -3.46 -23.20
CA LEU A 7 13.86 -4.18 -24.43
C LEU A 7 15.05 -4.28 -25.43
N ASP A 8 14.97 -5.26 -26.36
CA ASP A 8 15.78 -5.36 -27.58
C ASP A 8 14.84 -5.54 -28.80
N ASN A 9 15.26 -4.99 -29.95
CA ASN A 9 14.53 -4.98 -31.22
C ASN A 9 14.85 -6.22 -32.05
N THR A 10 13.90 -7.15 -32.13
CA THR A 10 13.71 -7.97 -33.34
C THR A 10 12.26 -8.48 -33.37
N GLU A 11 11.61 -8.30 -34.53
CA GLU A 11 10.24 -8.72 -34.88
C GLU A 11 9.05 -7.81 -34.47
N PHE A 12 9.01 -6.57 -34.98
CA PHE A 12 7.80 -5.74 -34.90
C PHE A 12 7.53 -4.91 -36.17
N SER A 13 7.51 -5.57 -37.34
CA SER A 13 7.28 -4.88 -38.64
C SER A 13 6.04 -5.36 -39.42
N LEU A 14 5.22 -6.27 -38.91
CA LEU A 14 4.09 -6.83 -39.69
C LEU A 14 2.69 -6.64 -39.07
N VAL A 15 2.60 -6.09 -37.85
CA VAL A 15 1.29 -5.87 -37.18
C VAL A 15 0.90 -4.39 -37.12
N LEU A 16 1.84 -3.47 -37.31
CA LEU A 16 1.62 -2.02 -37.19
C LEU A 16 0.80 -1.42 -38.36
N ASP A 17 1.04 -1.87 -39.59
CA ASP A 17 0.41 -1.27 -40.78
C ASP A 17 -1.10 -1.52 -40.85
N ALA A 18 -1.62 -2.57 -40.19
CA ALA A 18 -3.05 -2.85 -40.13
C ALA A 18 -3.78 -2.03 -39.06
N LEU A 19 -3.08 -1.56 -38.01
CA LEU A 19 -3.67 -0.79 -36.91
C LEU A 19 -3.57 0.73 -37.14
N GLN A 20 -2.56 1.18 -37.90
CA GLN A 20 -2.37 2.58 -38.26
C GLN A 20 -3.53 3.16 -39.09
N LEU A 21 -4.27 2.33 -39.83
CA LEU A 21 -5.39 2.77 -40.66
C LEU A 21 -6.69 3.02 -39.89
N MET A 22 -6.86 2.48 -38.67
CA MET A 22 -8.10 2.61 -37.89
C MET A 22 -8.09 3.74 -36.85
N GLN A 23 -6.92 4.27 -36.46
CA GLN A 23 -6.80 5.23 -35.36
C GLN A 23 -6.68 6.70 -35.79
N SER A 24 -6.51 7.00 -37.08
CA SER A 24 -6.27 8.37 -37.55
C SER A 24 -7.51 9.28 -37.52
N GLU A 25 -8.73 8.74 -37.64
CA GLU A 25 -9.95 9.57 -37.64
C GLU A 25 -10.43 9.98 -36.24
N LEU A 26 -10.18 9.15 -35.21
CA LEU A 26 -10.67 9.42 -33.85
C LEU A 26 -9.77 10.43 -33.09
N ALA A 27 -8.46 10.41 -33.36
CA ALA A 27 -7.48 11.27 -32.68
C ALA A 27 -7.58 12.75 -33.11
N VAL A 28 -7.92 13.02 -34.38
CA VAL A 28 -8.07 14.38 -34.92
C VAL A 28 -9.32 15.07 -34.37
N ALA A 29 -10.38 14.32 -34.09
CA ALA A 29 -11.60 14.85 -33.47
C ALA A 29 -11.41 15.24 -31.99
N LEU A 30 -10.53 14.55 -31.26
CA LEU A 30 -10.27 14.81 -29.84
C LEU A 30 -9.32 16.00 -29.63
N ALA A 31 -8.29 16.14 -30.48
CA ALA A 31 -7.32 17.24 -30.40
C ALA A 31 -7.96 18.61 -30.66
N ASN A 32 -8.90 18.69 -31.60
CA ASN A 32 -9.62 19.94 -31.91
C ASN A 32 -10.58 20.39 -30.80
N ARG A 33 -10.96 19.49 -29.89
CA ARG A 33 -11.86 19.79 -28.76
C ARG A 33 -11.12 20.30 -27.52
N LEU A 34 -9.82 20.04 -27.42
CA LEU A 34 -9.00 20.42 -26.27
C LEU A 34 -8.31 21.78 -26.44
N LEU A 35 -8.19 22.30 -27.67
CA LEU A 35 -7.54 23.58 -27.96
C LEU A 35 -8.43 24.82 -27.80
N SER A 36 -9.71 24.68 -27.40
CA SER A 36 -10.68 25.79 -27.36
C SER A 36 -10.95 26.39 -25.97
N HIS A 37 -10.24 25.99 -24.92
CA HIS A 37 -10.41 26.55 -23.57
C HIS A 37 -9.08 27.02 -22.93
N ASN A 38 -8.82 28.33 -23.01
CA ASN A 38 -7.77 29.01 -22.23
C ASN A 38 -8.39 29.71 -21.01
N PRO A 39 -7.90 29.49 -19.77
CA PRO A 39 -8.16 30.36 -18.63
C PRO A 39 -7.09 31.48 -18.51
N PRO A 40 -7.40 32.61 -17.83
CA PRO A 40 -6.57 33.80 -17.82
C PRO A 40 -5.42 33.75 -16.82
N SER A 41 -4.31 34.41 -17.17
CA SER A 41 -3.08 34.57 -16.39
C SER A 41 -3.26 35.48 -15.16
N PRO A 42 -2.69 35.15 -13.98
CA PRO A 42 -2.69 36.04 -12.83
C PRO A 42 -1.49 37.01 -12.82
N HIS A 43 -1.79 38.22 -12.35
CA HIS A 43 -0.95 39.40 -12.32
C HIS A 43 0.31 39.32 -11.43
N SER A 44 1.31 40.07 -11.89
CA SER A 44 2.54 40.49 -11.22
C SER A 44 2.27 41.34 -9.96
N THR A 45 3.07 41.12 -8.91
CA THR A 45 3.41 42.17 -7.93
C THR A 45 4.88 42.06 -7.49
N LYS A 46 5.44 43.23 -7.20
CA LYS A 46 6.85 43.62 -7.10
C LYS A 46 7.47 43.46 -5.69
N ASP A 47 8.78 43.23 -5.70
CA ASP A 47 9.90 43.83 -4.93
C ASP A 47 9.86 44.11 -3.40
N ASP A 48 10.97 43.66 -2.78
CA ASP A 48 11.77 44.19 -1.66
C ASP A 48 11.42 43.87 -0.17
N PRO A 49 12.41 43.91 0.76
CA PRO A 49 13.78 43.38 0.68
C PRO A 49 14.27 42.65 1.96
N VAL A 50 15.49 42.12 1.84
CA VAL A 50 16.37 41.42 2.78
C VAL A 50 16.48 42.05 4.18
N GLY A 51 16.37 41.22 5.23
CA GLY A 51 16.70 41.59 6.60
C GLY A 51 17.21 40.38 7.41
N GLY A 52 18.54 40.25 7.52
CA GLY A 52 19.19 39.25 8.36
C GLY A 52 19.13 39.60 9.85
N LYS A 53 18.93 38.59 10.71
CA LYS A 53 19.25 38.66 12.13
C LYS A 53 19.88 37.35 12.61
N GLN A 54 21.13 37.47 13.06
CA GLN A 54 21.84 36.52 13.91
C GLN A 54 21.15 36.44 15.28
N TYR A 55 21.10 35.25 15.88
CA TYR A 55 20.99 35.11 17.33
C TYR A 55 21.94 34.05 17.84
N ALA A 56 22.63 34.44 18.92
CA ALA A 56 23.69 33.73 19.61
C ALA A 56 23.15 32.91 20.80
N GLY A 57 23.86 31.82 21.11
CA GLY A 57 24.22 31.39 22.46
C GLY A 57 23.14 30.90 23.43
N GLY A 58 23.23 29.61 23.81
CA GLY A 58 22.55 29.07 24.99
C GLY A 58 23.15 27.73 25.44
N ARG A 59 23.72 27.71 26.65
CA ARG A 59 24.53 26.64 27.25
C ARG A 59 23.74 25.37 27.60
N ALA A 60 24.49 24.26 27.61
CA ALA A 60 24.17 22.96 28.14
C ALA A 60 23.99 22.94 29.67
N LEU A 61 23.15 22.00 30.15
CA LEU A 61 23.21 21.40 31.49
C LEU A 61 22.97 19.88 31.36
N SER A 62 23.90 19.12 31.94
CA SER A 62 23.85 17.69 32.26
C SER A 62 22.84 17.44 33.41
N ASP A 63 22.35 16.26 33.78
CA ASP A 63 22.81 14.87 33.82
C ASP A 63 21.58 13.93 33.95
N GLY A 64 21.71 12.66 33.57
CA GLY A 64 20.75 11.60 33.94
C GLY A 64 20.81 10.34 33.05
N LYS A 65 21.47 9.29 33.54
CA LYS A 65 21.93 8.09 32.81
C LYS A 65 20.81 7.11 32.40
N GLY A 66 20.84 6.70 31.13
CA GLY A 66 20.14 5.55 30.54
C GLY A 66 20.54 5.41 29.06
N SER A 67 21.67 4.76 28.78
CA SER A 67 22.34 4.77 27.47
C SER A 67 21.67 3.84 26.44
N HIS A 68 20.59 4.29 25.80
CA HIS A 68 20.39 4.02 24.37
C HIS A 68 20.94 5.22 23.61
N ARG A 69 22.00 4.99 22.84
CA ARG A 69 22.69 6.03 22.08
C ARG A 69 21.74 6.50 20.95
N MET A 70 20.95 7.55 21.20
CA MET A 70 20.23 8.25 20.14
C MET A 70 21.25 8.72 19.11
N GLN A 71 21.12 8.26 17.86
CA GLN A 71 21.92 8.79 16.76
C GLN A 71 21.70 10.32 16.64
N PRO A 72 22.75 11.12 16.43
CA PRO A 72 22.60 12.55 16.20
C PRO A 72 21.74 12.79 14.95
N TYR A 73 20.81 13.73 15.07
CA TYR A 73 19.86 14.15 14.04
C TYR A 73 20.55 14.30 12.68
N ARG A 74 20.17 13.46 11.71
CA ARG A 74 20.71 13.54 10.34
C ARG A 74 19.98 14.63 9.55
N LEU A 75 20.74 15.47 8.85
CA LEU A 75 20.24 16.33 7.78
C LEU A 75 19.60 15.47 6.68
N CYS A 76 18.55 15.95 6.02
CA CYS A 76 17.95 15.29 4.87
C CYS A 76 18.97 15.24 3.71
N PRO A 77 19.41 14.06 3.24
CA PRO A 77 20.45 13.97 2.21
C PRO A 77 20.04 14.51 0.84
N ARG A 78 18.74 14.72 0.57
CA ARG A 78 18.24 15.16 -0.74
C ARG A 78 18.23 16.68 -0.90
N ASN A 79 18.31 17.44 0.19
CA ASN A 79 18.23 18.91 0.15
C ASN A 79 18.95 19.61 1.31
N SER A 80 19.73 18.88 2.11
CA SER A 80 20.45 19.38 3.29
C SER A 80 19.57 20.13 4.30
N ARG A 81 18.23 19.95 4.26
CA ARG A 81 17.31 20.53 5.23
C ARG A 81 17.27 19.64 6.47
N ASN A 82 17.14 20.23 7.65
CA ASN A 82 16.85 19.47 8.86
C ASN A 82 15.64 18.57 8.60
N LEU A 83 15.75 17.26 8.88
CA LEU A 83 14.56 16.45 9.12
C LEU A 83 13.78 17.16 10.22
N ALA A 84 12.50 17.44 9.97
CA ALA A 84 11.70 18.45 10.66
C ALA A 84 12.11 18.61 12.13
N MET A 85 12.71 19.76 12.48
CA MET A 85 12.90 20.13 13.88
C MET A 85 11.53 19.99 14.54
N GLY A 86 11.46 19.29 15.69
CA GLY A 86 10.22 19.06 16.41
C GLY A 86 9.42 20.35 16.49
N GLY A 87 8.39 20.46 15.66
CA GLY A 87 7.50 21.60 15.68
C GLY A 87 6.80 21.58 17.03
N ARG A 88 6.76 22.72 17.72
CA ARG A 88 5.83 22.82 18.86
C ARG A 88 4.43 22.68 18.29
N TRP A 89 3.62 21.84 18.91
CA TRP A 89 2.22 21.72 18.55
C TRP A 89 1.44 22.85 19.22
N THR A 90 0.53 23.45 18.46
CA THR A 90 -0.43 24.44 18.95
C THR A 90 -1.84 24.03 18.54
N ILE A 91 -2.82 24.53 19.27
CA ILE A 91 -4.24 24.33 18.95
C ILE A 91 -4.57 25.20 17.75
N GLY A 92 -5.04 24.59 16.65
CA GLY A 92 -5.49 25.34 15.49
C GLY A 92 -6.88 25.94 15.70
N GLU A 93 -7.09 27.21 15.35
CA GLU A 93 -8.44 27.79 15.26
C GLU A 93 -9.27 27.19 14.10
N LYS A 94 -8.58 26.60 13.12
CA LYS A 94 -9.17 25.87 11.99
C LYS A 94 -8.66 24.43 12.00
N THR A 95 -9.58 23.49 11.93
CA THR A 95 -9.28 22.07 11.78
C THR A 95 -8.48 21.80 10.51
N ALA A 96 -7.47 20.94 10.57
CA ALA A 96 -6.61 20.68 9.42
C ALA A 96 -7.34 19.87 8.35
N CYS A 97 -7.63 20.49 7.20
CA CYS A 97 -8.21 19.80 6.05
C CYS A 97 -7.16 18.93 5.35
N SER A 98 -7.43 17.63 5.28
CA SER A 98 -6.79 16.72 4.32
C SER A 98 -7.62 16.75 3.03
N SER A 99 -7.13 17.44 2.00
CA SER A 99 -7.75 17.37 0.67
C SER A 99 -7.59 15.94 0.14
N ASN A 100 -8.70 15.26 -0.15
CA ASN A 100 -8.70 13.93 -0.75
C ASN A 100 -9.78 13.87 -1.82
N VAL A 101 -9.37 14.07 -3.07
CA VAL A 101 -10.27 14.12 -4.24
C VAL A 101 -11.17 12.89 -4.33
N SER A 102 -10.66 11.71 -3.98
CA SER A 102 -11.44 10.47 -3.97
C SER A 102 -12.53 10.47 -2.88
N ALA A 103 -12.25 11.04 -1.70
CA ALA A 103 -13.23 11.18 -0.63
C ALA A 103 -14.34 12.19 -0.99
N GLU A 104 -13.96 13.33 -1.53
CA GLU A 104 -14.89 14.39 -1.97
C GLU A 104 -15.79 13.89 -3.12
N ALA A 105 -15.21 13.22 -4.12
CA ALA A 105 -15.96 12.62 -5.21
C ALA A 105 -16.97 11.58 -4.71
N PHE A 106 -16.58 10.74 -3.75
CA PHE A 106 -17.50 9.76 -3.16
C PHE A 106 -18.64 10.43 -2.39
N ILE A 107 -18.35 11.47 -1.60
CA ILE A 107 -19.40 12.27 -0.92
C ILE A 107 -20.35 12.87 -1.96
N GLY A 108 -19.82 13.39 -3.07
CA GLY A 108 -20.62 13.86 -4.20
C GLY A 108 -21.57 12.80 -4.76
N VAL A 109 -21.07 11.58 -4.99
CA VAL A 109 -21.87 10.43 -5.46
C VAL A 109 -22.98 10.08 -4.47
N ILE A 110 -22.69 10.01 -3.17
CA ILE A 110 -23.71 9.74 -2.15
C ILE A 110 -24.74 10.87 -2.08
N ALA A 111 -24.30 12.14 -2.13
CA ALA A 111 -25.19 13.30 -2.05
C ALA A 111 -26.11 13.46 -3.27
N ALA A 112 -25.64 13.01 -4.44
CA ALA A 112 -26.39 13.00 -5.69
C ALA A 112 -27.51 11.95 -5.73
N MET A 113 -27.58 11.03 -4.74
CA MET A 113 -28.69 10.09 -4.65
C MET A 113 -30.01 10.85 -4.50
N ASP A 114 -30.99 10.47 -5.33
CA ASP A 114 -32.31 11.09 -5.33
C ASP A 114 -33.19 10.56 -4.19
N THR A 115 -34.19 11.37 -3.84
CA THR A 115 -35.23 11.14 -2.85
C THR A 115 -36.28 10.10 -3.28
N GLY A 116 -36.30 9.65 -4.53
CA GLY A 116 -37.09 8.51 -5.03
C GLY A 116 -36.72 7.15 -4.40
N LEU A 117 -35.77 7.15 -3.47
CA LEU A 117 -35.26 5.99 -2.73
C LEU A 117 -36.35 5.08 -2.13
N GLN A 118 -37.58 5.54 -1.88
CA GLN A 118 -38.61 4.72 -1.24
C GLN A 118 -39.09 3.53 -2.09
N SER A 119 -39.26 3.70 -3.40
CA SER A 119 -39.66 2.59 -4.29
C SER A 119 -38.52 1.58 -4.46
N ASP A 120 -37.29 2.09 -4.61
CA ASP A 120 -36.10 1.25 -4.77
C ASP A 120 -35.73 0.52 -3.47
N LEU A 121 -35.98 1.14 -2.31
CA LEU A 121 -35.67 0.57 -1.00
C LEU A 121 -36.58 -0.61 -0.67
N ALA A 122 -37.89 -0.53 -0.96
CA ALA A 122 -38.82 -1.62 -0.70
C ALA A 122 -38.46 -2.88 -1.50
N GLN A 123 -38.20 -2.71 -2.80
CA GLN A 123 -37.77 -3.81 -3.67
C GLN A 123 -36.40 -4.38 -3.26
N TRP A 124 -35.47 -3.50 -2.88
CA TRP A 124 -34.16 -3.93 -2.40
C TRP A 124 -34.22 -4.64 -1.04
N MET A 125 -35.08 -4.19 -0.14
CA MET A 125 -35.33 -4.86 1.15
C MET A 125 -35.95 -6.24 0.96
N GLU A 126 -36.90 -6.38 0.04
CA GLU A 126 -37.47 -7.68 -0.31
C GLU A 126 -36.39 -8.63 -0.86
N SER A 127 -35.48 -8.11 -1.71
CA SER A 127 -34.31 -8.85 -2.18
C SER A 127 -33.40 -9.30 -1.04
N ILE A 128 -33.13 -8.44 -0.05
CA ILE A 128 -32.35 -8.80 1.14
C ILE A 128 -33.05 -9.84 2.00
N CYS A 129 -34.35 -9.68 2.26
CA CYS A 129 -35.12 -10.61 3.08
C CYS A 129 -35.18 -12.00 2.42
N SER A 130 -35.38 -12.04 1.10
CA SER A 130 -35.31 -13.26 0.29
C SER A 130 -33.95 -13.93 0.43
N VAL A 131 -32.86 -13.18 0.21
CA VAL A 131 -31.50 -13.66 0.37
C VAL A 131 -31.22 -14.17 1.78
N ALA A 132 -31.61 -13.42 2.81
CA ALA A 132 -31.36 -13.77 4.20
C ALA A 132 -32.14 -15.03 4.62
N SER A 133 -33.27 -15.33 3.96
CA SER A 133 -34.01 -16.58 4.17
C SER A 133 -33.30 -17.81 3.58
N GLU A 134 -32.44 -17.63 2.56
CA GLU A 134 -31.59 -18.69 2.00
C GLU A 134 -30.39 -19.04 2.88
N ILE A 135 -30.06 -18.19 3.86
CA ILE A 135 -28.88 -18.37 4.70
C ILE A 135 -29.27 -19.15 5.96
N GLN A 136 -28.87 -20.41 6.03
CA GLN A 136 -28.82 -21.21 7.26
C GLN A 136 -27.37 -21.53 7.59
N LEU A 137 -26.66 -20.61 8.26
CA LEU A 137 -25.32 -20.89 8.77
C LEU A 137 -25.21 -20.37 10.20
N SER A 138 -24.87 -21.23 11.15
CA SER A 138 -24.66 -20.89 12.56
C SER A 138 -23.22 -20.45 12.85
N GLY A 139 -23.03 -19.71 13.94
CA GLY A 139 -21.71 -19.38 14.54
C GLY A 139 -20.95 -18.17 13.95
N ALA A 140 -20.29 -17.41 14.82
CA ALA A 140 -19.45 -16.24 14.48
C ALA A 140 -17.96 -16.49 14.77
N THR A 141 -17.45 -17.67 14.40
CA THR A 141 -16.02 -17.99 14.49
C THR A 141 -15.28 -17.37 13.31
N VAL A 142 -13.96 -17.19 13.41
CA VAL A 142 -13.15 -16.72 12.26
C VAL A 142 -13.38 -17.64 11.06
N MET A 143 -13.39 -18.96 11.27
CA MET A 143 -13.65 -19.96 10.24
C MET A 143 -15.00 -19.77 9.54
N SER A 144 -16.10 -19.64 10.30
CA SER A 144 -17.44 -19.49 9.70
C SER A 144 -17.56 -18.18 8.93
N LEU A 145 -16.96 -17.10 9.43
CA LEU A 145 -16.96 -15.78 8.76
C LEU A 145 -16.11 -15.80 7.49
N THR A 146 -14.93 -16.41 7.51
CA THR A 146 -14.08 -16.60 6.33
C THR A 146 -14.81 -17.37 5.23
N TYR A 147 -15.50 -18.46 5.59
CA TYR A 147 -16.30 -19.23 4.64
C TYR A 147 -17.42 -18.39 4.00
N ARG A 148 -18.16 -17.61 4.81
CA ARG A 148 -19.22 -16.72 4.33
C ARG A 148 -18.69 -15.66 3.36
N CYS A 149 -17.55 -15.05 3.65
CA CYS A 149 -16.88 -14.12 2.75
C CYS A 149 -16.55 -14.76 1.39
N LYS A 150 -16.04 -16.01 1.39
CA LYS A 150 -15.75 -16.79 0.18
C LYS A 150 -16.98 -16.99 -0.71
N VAL A 151 -18.11 -17.38 -0.10
CA VAL A 151 -19.35 -17.71 -0.82
C VAL A 151 -20.09 -16.46 -1.31
N TRP A 152 -20.17 -15.40 -0.48
CA TRP A 152 -21.05 -14.25 -0.75
C TRP A 152 -20.37 -13.11 -1.50
N GLY A 153 -19.05 -13.08 -1.53
CA GLY A 153 -18.29 -12.16 -2.35
C GLY A 153 -18.61 -12.24 -3.85
N ARG A 154 -19.31 -13.28 -4.33
CA ARG A 154 -19.56 -13.54 -5.76
C ARG A 154 -20.99 -13.28 -6.24
N LYS A 155 -21.92 -12.85 -5.36
CA LYS A 155 -23.33 -12.69 -5.70
C LYS A 155 -23.73 -11.21 -5.88
N GLY A 156 -24.83 -10.96 -6.62
CA GLY A 156 -25.28 -9.63 -7.05
C GLY A 156 -25.80 -8.70 -5.94
N VAL A 157 -26.42 -7.58 -6.32
CA VAL A 157 -26.73 -6.39 -5.48
C VAL A 157 -27.40 -6.70 -4.12
N GLY A 158 -28.31 -7.68 -4.05
CA GLY A 158 -28.96 -8.09 -2.79
C GLY A 158 -27.98 -8.66 -1.73
N TRP A 159 -26.82 -9.15 -2.16
CA TRP A 159 -25.77 -9.71 -1.29
C TRP A 159 -24.71 -8.67 -0.90
N SER A 160 -24.75 -7.47 -1.46
CA SER A 160 -23.76 -6.42 -1.21
C SER A 160 -23.75 -6.03 0.26
N LEU A 161 -24.91 -5.74 0.88
CA LEU A 161 -24.97 -5.38 2.31
C LEU A 161 -24.48 -6.52 3.20
N ILE A 162 -24.96 -7.74 2.96
CA ILE A 162 -24.58 -8.90 3.77
C ILE A 162 -23.08 -9.13 3.69
N SER A 163 -22.49 -9.05 2.50
CA SER A 163 -21.04 -9.21 2.34
C SER A 163 -20.27 -8.13 3.10
N MET A 164 -20.71 -6.86 3.04
CA MET A 164 -20.09 -5.77 3.81
C MET A 164 -20.12 -6.08 5.32
N VAL A 165 -21.27 -6.53 5.84
CA VAL A 165 -21.40 -6.91 7.26
C VAL A 165 -20.46 -8.06 7.64
N ASN A 166 -20.33 -9.10 6.79
CA ASN A 166 -19.42 -10.22 7.09
C ASN A 166 -17.95 -9.80 7.08
N TYR A 167 -17.55 -8.91 6.18
CA TYR A 167 -16.19 -8.35 6.21
C TYR A 167 -15.95 -7.57 7.51
N MET A 168 -16.90 -6.76 7.95
CA MET A 168 -16.80 -6.02 9.22
C MET A 168 -16.72 -6.96 10.42
N GLN A 169 -17.56 -8.00 10.46
CA GLN A 169 -17.54 -9.02 11.51
C GLN A 169 -16.21 -9.76 11.56
N LEU A 170 -15.69 -10.18 10.40
CA LEU A 170 -14.39 -10.83 10.31
C LEU A 170 -13.30 -9.91 10.85
N ALA A 171 -13.26 -8.65 10.41
CA ALA A 171 -12.29 -7.67 10.87
C ALA A 171 -12.35 -7.44 12.39
N MET A 172 -13.55 -7.23 12.94
CA MET A 172 -13.73 -7.08 14.39
C MET A 172 -13.35 -8.33 15.17
N LYS A 173 -13.71 -9.51 14.67
CA LYS A 173 -13.40 -10.76 15.36
C LYS A 173 -11.89 -11.01 15.38
N CYS A 174 -11.21 -10.82 14.24
CA CYS A 174 -9.75 -10.91 14.18
C CYS A 174 -9.10 -9.87 15.09
N GLN A 175 -9.56 -8.62 15.07
CA GLN A 175 -9.04 -7.57 15.95
C GLN A 175 -9.22 -7.90 17.44
N SER A 176 -10.33 -8.53 17.84
CA SER A 176 -10.55 -8.97 19.22
C SER A 176 -9.62 -10.10 19.68
N MET A 177 -8.97 -10.78 18.73
CA MET A 177 -8.04 -11.88 18.99
C MET A 177 -6.57 -11.46 18.83
N ILE A 178 -6.31 -10.23 18.37
CA ILE A 178 -4.96 -9.69 18.26
C ILE A 178 -4.50 -9.14 19.60
N ASP A 179 -3.28 -9.48 19.96
CA ASP A 179 -2.59 -8.97 21.14
C ASP A 179 -1.10 -8.75 20.81
N SER A 180 -0.26 -8.53 21.83
CA SER A 180 1.18 -8.32 21.64
C SER A 180 1.93 -9.52 21.05
N SER A 181 1.31 -10.70 21.03
CA SER A 181 1.92 -11.96 20.61
C SER A 181 1.26 -12.60 19.39
N THR A 182 0.09 -12.12 18.97
CA THR A 182 -0.71 -12.70 17.89
C THR A 182 -1.03 -11.63 16.84
N ASN A 183 -0.59 -11.85 15.61
CA ASN A 183 -0.91 -11.00 14.45
C ASN A 183 -1.95 -11.66 13.52
N TYR A 184 -2.33 -10.98 12.44
CA TYR A 184 -3.31 -11.52 11.48
C TYR A 184 -2.81 -12.77 10.73
N SER A 185 -1.50 -12.87 10.48
CA SER A 185 -0.89 -14.05 9.86
C SER A 185 -0.99 -15.27 10.79
N ASP A 186 -0.79 -15.10 12.09
CA ASP A 186 -0.95 -16.19 13.07
C ASP A 186 -2.41 -16.68 13.11
N LEU A 187 -3.38 -15.76 13.09
CA LEU A 187 -4.80 -16.10 13.01
C LEU A 187 -5.14 -16.86 11.73
N TYR A 188 -4.53 -16.49 10.61
CA TYR A 188 -4.70 -17.19 9.33
C TYR A 188 -4.25 -18.65 9.43
N GLU A 189 -3.17 -18.92 10.15
CA GLU A 189 -2.66 -20.29 10.31
C GLU A 189 -3.63 -21.21 11.06
N THR A 190 -4.57 -20.66 11.85
CA THR A 190 -5.60 -21.43 12.55
C THR A 190 -6.78 -21.86 11.67
N LEU A 191 -6.87 -21.38 10.43
CA LEU A 191 -7.95 -21.70 9.51
C LEU A 191 -7.84 -23.12 8.93
N PRO A 192 -8.96 -23.78 8.56
CA PRO A 192 -8.98 -25.14 8.01
C PRO A 192 -8.29 -25.25 6.65
N VAL A 193 -8.09 -26.47 6.16
CA VAL A 193 -7.35 -26.75 4.91
C VAL A 193 -7.94 -26.05 3.67
N ASP A 194 -9.27 -25.93 3.56
CA ASP A 194 -9.95 -25.18 2.46
C ASP A 194 -10.01 -23.66 2.72
N ARG A 195 -8.94 -23.08 3.29
CA ARG A 195 -8.83 -21.64 3.57
C ARG A 195 -8.54 -20.85 2.29
N PRO A 196 -9.00 -19.59 2.18
CA PRO A 196 -8.57 -18.70 1.10
C PRO A 196 -7.06 -18.46 1.19
N THR A 197 -6.45 -17.82 0.19
CA THR A 197 -5.06 -17.36 0.34
C THR A 197 -4.94 -16.33 1.47
N ILE A 198 -3.79 -16.29 2.15
CA ILE A 198 -3.52 -15.31 3.22
C ILE A 198 -3.78 -13.88 2.76
N ARG A 199 -3.39 -13.57 1.53
CA ARG A 199 -3.64 -12.28 0.91
C ARG A 199 -5.12 -11.95 0.76
N THR A 200 -5.93 -12.92 0.35
CA THR A 200 -7.39 -12.77 0.27
C THR A 200 -8.00 -12.56 1.66
N PHE A 201 -7.52 -13.31 2.66
CA PHE A 201 -7.96 -13.17 4.05
C PHE A 201 -7.67 -11.77 4.61
N LEU A 202 -6.43 -11.29 4.47
CA LEU A 202 -6.03 -9.94 4.89
C LEU A 202 -6.80 -8.85 4.13
N PHE A 203 -7.03 -9.04 2.82
CA PHE A 203 -7.84 -8.14 2.02
C PHE A 203 -9.29 -8.03 2.52
N TRP A 204 -9.90 -9.15 2.94
CA TRP A 204 -11.24 -9.14 3.52
C TRP A 204 -11.30 -8.39 4.85
N ILE A 205 -10.28 -8.54 5.69
CA ILE A 205 -10.15 -7.80 6.96
C ILE A 205 -10.01 -6.30 6.69
N ALA A 206 -9.09 -5.91 5.80
CA ALA A 206 -8.89 -4.52 5.40
C ALA A 206 -10.19 -3.92 4.85
N THR A 207 -10.89 -4.66 3.99
CA THR A 207 -12.19 -4.28 3.44
C THR A 207 -13.26 -4.11 4.55
N GLY A 208 -13.24 -4.96 5.57
CA GLY A 208 -14.07 -4.80 6.76
C GLY A 208 -13.84 -3.48 7.48
N PHE A 209 -12.57 -3.09 7.69
CA PHE A 209 -12.24 -1.77 8.26
C PHE A 209 -12.74 -0.60 7.40
N LYS A 210 -12.66 -0.70 6.07
CA LYS A 210 -13.20 0.33 5.16
C LYS A 210 -14.70 0.54 5.39
N PHE A 211 -15.48 -0.54 5.45
CA PHE A 211 -16.92 -0.46 5.71
C PHE A 211 -17.25 0.01 7.13
N MET A 212 -16.45 -0.38 8.13
CA MET A 212 -16.59 0.15 9.50
C MET A 212 -16.35 1.66 9.56
N HIS A 213 -15.35 2.20 8.87
CA HIS A 213 -15.13 3.64 8.82
C HIS A 213 -16.34 4.37 8.22
N LEU A 214 -16.85 3.90 7.08
CA LEU A 214 -18.06 4.50 6.50
C LEU A 214 -19.24 4.45 7.47
N ALA A 215 -19.46 3.32 8.15
CA ALA A 215 -20.51 3.19 9.16
C ALA A 215 -20.28 4.09 10.37
N ALA A 216 -19.04 4.26 10.83
CA ALA A 216 -18.69 5.19 11.91
C ALA A 216 -18.91 6.66 11.49
N GLY A 217 -18.71 6.97 10.22
CA GLY A 217 -18.96 8.29 9.63
C GLY A 217 -20.45 8.61 9.49
N GLY A 218 -21.19 7.75 8.80
CA GLY A 218 -22.55 8.00 8.36
C GLY A 218 -23.62 7.13 9.01
N SER A 219 -23.32 6.43 10.11
CA SER A 219 -24.11 5.32 10.66
C SER A 219 -24.18 4.10 9.72
N PHE A 220 -24.73 2.99 10.21
CA PHE A 220 -24.96 1.79 9.41
C PHE A 220 -25.79 2.05 8.14
N TYR A 221 -26.66 3.07 8.16
CA TYR A 221 -27.50 3.45 7.03
C TYR A 221 -26.70 4.01 5.84
N LEU A 222 -25.48 4.49 6.05
CA LEU A 222 -24.60 4.81 4.92
C LEU A 222 -24.24 3.55 4.12
N LEU A 223 -24.08 2.40 4.78
CA LEU A 223 -23.82 1.13 4.08
C LEU A 223 -25.02 0.67 3.24
N ILE A 224 -26.24 1.02 3.66
CA ILE A 224 -27.44 0.79 2.83
C ILE A 224 -27.38 1.62 1.56
N LEU A 225 -26.99 2.90 1.64
CA LEU A 225 -26.77 3.73 0.46
C LEU A 225 -25.68 3.15 -0.45
N VAL A 226 -24.57 2.69 0.13
CA VAL A 226 -23.50 2.02 -0.63
C VAL A 226 -24.00 0.77 -1.35
N ALA A 227 -24.78 -0.07 -0.67
CA ALA A 227 -25.29 -1.31 -1.25
C ALA A 227 -26.35 -1.05 -2.34
N THR A 228 -27.28 -0.13 -2.10
CA THR A 228 -28.38 0.19 -3.05
C THR A 228 -27.88 0.76 -4.37
N LYS A 229 -26.72 1.43 -4.38
CA LYS A 229 -26.06 1.92 -5.61
C LYS A 229 -24.93 1.03 -6.10
N ASP A 230 -24.81 -0.17 -5.54
CA ASP A 230 -23.74 -1.14 -5.84
C ASP A 230 -22.32 -0.54 -5.76
N LEU A 231 -22.13 0.44 -4.88
CA LEU A 231 -20.86 1.13 -4.66
C LEU A 231 -19.89 0.31 -3.80
N ARG A 232 -20.27 -0.91 -3.39
CA ARG A 232 -19.42 -1.81 -2.61
C ARG A 232 -18.06 -2.00 -3.28
N TRP A 233 -18.04 -2.20 -4.60
CA TRP A 233 -16.80 -2.44 -5.34
C TRP A 233 -15.91 -1.21 -5.37
N THR A 234 -16.52 -0.03 -5.49
CA THR A 234 -15.83 1.26 -5.36
C THR A 234 -15.16 1.36 -4.00
N VAL A 235 -15.88 1.09 -2.90
CA VAL A 235 -15.31 1.14 -1.53
C VAL A 235 -14.21 0.10 -1.33
N THR A 236 -14.38 -1.12 -1.84
CA THR A 236 -13.37 -2.17 -1.76
C THR A 236 -12.06 -1.75 -2.45
N ARG A 237 -12.13 -1.00 -3.56
CA ARG A 237 -10.98 -0.50 -4.31
C ARG A 237 -10.31 0.73 -3.69
N MET A 238 -11.03 1.49 -2.85
CA MET A 238 -10.46 2.69 -2.22
C MET A 238 -9.21 2.37 -1.40
N GLN A 239 -8.23 3.27 -1.42
CA GLN A 239 -7.09 3.21 -0.51
C GLN A 239 -7.54 3.25 0.95
N ALA A 240 -6.80 2.59 1.84
CA ALA A 240 -7.23 2.32 3.22
C ALA A 240 -7.60 3.57 4.03
N ASN A 241 -6.96 4.72 3.76
CA ASN A 241 -7.24 5.98 4.43
C ASN A 241 -8.47 6.73 3.89
N VAL A 242 -8.88 6.51 2.64
CA VAL A 242 -9.99 7.25 2.00
C VAL A 242 -11.31 7.07 2.77
N PRO A 243 -11.73 5.85 3.18
CA PRO A 243 -12.93 5.68 4.01
C PRO A 243 -12.87 6.38 5.37
N TRP A 244 -11.70 6.42 5.99
CA TRP A 244 -11.50 7.15 7.26
C TRP A 244 -11.65 8.66 7.05
N GLU A 245 -11.13 9.20 5.95
CA GLU A 245 -11.31 10.61 5.59
C GLU A 245 -12.78 10.97 5.31
N ILE A 246 -13.51 10.10 4.58
CA ILE A 246 -14.96 10.24 4.38
C ILE A 246 -15.66 10.26 5.74
N ALA A 247 -15.33 9.32 6.62
CA ALA A 247 -15.95 9.21 7.93
C ALA A 247 -15.72 10.45 8.80
N LYS A 248 -14.50 11.00 8.74
CA LYS A 248 -14.12 12.23 9.41
C LYS A 248 -14.94 13.42 8.91
N MET A 249 -15.03 13.59 7.59
CA MET A 249 -15.83 14.66 6.95
C MET A 249 -17.30 14.56 7.34
N LEU A 250 -17.87 13.33 7.34
CA LEU A 250 -19.24 13.09 7.76
C LEU A 250 -19.46 13.42 9.25
N ARG A 251 -18.53 13.08 10.13
CA ARG A 251 -18.65 13.39 11.57
C ARG A 251 -18.55 14.88 11.85
N ARG A 252 -17.68 15.63 11.17
CA ARG A 252 -17.50 17.09 11.36
C ARG A 252 -17.65 17.87 10.05
N PRO A 253 -18.87 18.02 9.52
CA PRO A 253 -19.11 18.73 8.26
C PRO A 253 -18.67 20.20 8.31
N ASN A 254 -18.77 20.80 9.49
CA ASN A 254 -18.33 22.18 9.75
C ASN A 254 -16.82 22.40 9.66
N ALA A 255 -16.03 21.33 9.57
CA ALA A 255 -14.59 21.38 9.32
C ALA A 255 -14.24 21.21 7.83
N CYS A 256 -15.22 20.98 6.96
CA CYS A 256 -15.04 20.83 5.52
C CYS A 256 -15.09 22.17 4.78
N GLU A 257 -14.73 22.17 3.50
CA GLU A 257 -15.02 23.29 2.60
C GLU A 257 -16.54 23.50 2.46
N ASN A 258 -16.96 24.74 2.19
CA ASN A 258 -18.37 25.15 2.22
C ASN A 258 -19.28 24.26 1.36
N ASP A 259 -18.86 23.92 0.14
CA ASP A 259 -19.68 23.11 -0.78
C ASP A 259 -19.87 21.69 -0.26
N LEU A 260 -18.81 21.09 0.28
CA LEU A 260 -18.85 19.74 0.84
C LEU A 260 -19.71 19.70 2.12
N GLN A 261 -19.58 20.71 2.99
CA GLN A 261 -20.44 20.87 4.15
C GLN A 261 -21.92 20.90 3.73
N VAL A 262 -22.25 21.69 2.71
CA VAL A 262 -23.62 21.80 2.18
C VAL A 262 -24.14 20.45 1.69
N LEU A 263 -23.34 19.68 0.94
CA LEU A 263 -23.74 18.34 0.48
C LEU A 263 -24.03 17.40 1.66
N ILE A 264 -23.16 17.39 2.68
CA ILE A 264 -23.34 16.51 3.83
C ILE A 264 -24.58 16.93 4.65
N GLU A 265 -24.70 18.20 5.02
CA GLU A 265 -25.76 18.70 5.89
C GLU A 265 -27.13 18.74 5.22
N ARG A 266 -27.20 19.09 3.93
CA ARG A 266 -28.49 19.26 3.22
C ARG A 266 -28.95 18.03 2.45
N ARG A 267 -28.06 17.07 2.17
CA ARG A 267 -28.42 15.86 1.39
C ARG A 267 -28.21 14.60 2.21
N ILE A 268 -26.98 14.33 2.62
CA ILE A 268 -26.61 13.03 3.18
C ILE A 268 -27.27 12.80 4.55
N ILE A 269 -27.11 13.74 5.50
CA ILE A 269 -27.71 13.62 6.84
C ILE A 269 -29.24 13.49 6.75
N PRO A 270 -29.97 14.31 5.97
CA PRO A 270 -31.42 14.15 5.79
C PRO A 270 -31.83 12.83 5.15
N ILE A 271 -31.06 12.28 4.20
CA ILE A 271 -31.34 10.95 3.63
C ILE A 271 -31.19 9.87 4.72
N ILE A 272 -30.11 9.92 5.49
CA ILE A 272 -29.84 8.96 6.58
C ILE A 272 -30.93 9.05 7.66
N TYR A 273 -31.36 10.26 8.03
CA TYR A 273 -32.47 10.48 8.95
C TYR A 273 -33.77 9.83 8.44
N ARG A 274 -34.12 10.05 7.17
CA ARG A 274 -35.33 9.45 6.58
C ARG A 274 -35.24 7.94 6.49
N LEU A 275 -34.08 7.41 6.11
CA LEU A 275 -33.84 5.97 6.07
C LEU A 275 -34.01 5.32 7.45
N ARG A 276 -33.48 5.95 8.50
CA ARG A 276 -33.66 5.48 9.88
C ARG A 276 -35.10 5.39 10.31
N LYS A 277 -35.91 6.37 9.90
CA LYS A 277 -37.35 6.41 10.17
C LYS A 277 -38.14 5.40 9.35
N ALA A 278 -37.79 5.24 8.07
CA ALA A 278 -38.46 4.29 7.19
C ALA A 278 -38.07 2.83 7.48
N LEU A 279 -36.85 2.62 7.99
CA LEU A 279 -36.25 1.31 8.19
C LEU A 279 -35.56 1.25 9.56
N PRO A 280 -36.30 1.25 10.68
CA PRO A 280 -35.73 1.08 12.01
C PRO A 280 -35.12 -0.32 12.15
N LEU A 281 -33.80 -0.44 12.08
CA LEU A 281 -33.11 -1.72 12.03
C LEU A 281 -32.86 -2.30 13.41
N SER A 282 -33.16 -3.59 13.55
CA SER A 282 -32.69 -4.42 14.65
C SER A 282 -31.86 -5.58 14.10
N MET A 283 -30.62 -5.69 14.58
CA MET A 283 -29.72 -6.80 14.24
C MET A 283 -29.05 -7.37 15.52
N PRO A 284 -29.81 -8.02 16.41
CA PRO A 284 -29.26 -8.70 17.59
C PRO A 284 -28.15 -9.68 17.20
N GLY A 285 -27.03 -9.64 17.94
CA GLY A 285 -25.92 -10.57 17.74
C GLY A 285 -25.12 -10.38 16.45
N ALA A 286 -25.41 -9.36 15.62
CA ALA A 286 -24.63 -9.08 14.42
C ALA A 286 -23.15 -8.77 14.73
N PHE A 287 -22.83 -8.31 15.93
CA PHE A 287 -21.45 -8.13 16.37
C PHE A 287 -21.33 -8.68 17.79
N VAL A 288 -20.87 -9.93 17.90
CA VAL A 288 -20.78 -10.71 19.15
C VAL A 288 -19.76 -10.12 20.15
N ALA A 289 -18.98 -9.12 19.74
CA ALA A 289 -17.92 -8.51 20.56
C ALA A 289 -18.43 -7.52 21.62
N LEU A 290 -19.75 -7.33 21.77
CA LEU A 290 -20.33 -6.38 22.72
C LEU A 290 -21.21 -7.08 23.75
N ASP A 291 -21.02 -6.74 25.03
CA ASP A 291 -21.85 -7.18 26.17
C ASP A 291 -23.28 -6.61 26.15
N ARG A 292 -23.64 -5.85 25.11
CA ARG A 292 -24.93 -5.16 24.98
C ARG A 292 -25.40 -5.15 23.53
N GLU A 293 -26.72 -5.30 23.34
CA GLU A 293 -27.37 -5.13 22.05
C GLU A 293 -27.21 -3.69 21.53
N VAL A 294 -26.78 -3.56 20.26
CA VAL A 294 -26.61 -2.28 19.59
C VAL A 294 -27.95 -1.88 18.95
N ASP A 295 -28.48 -0.75 19.38
CA ASP A 295 -29.57 -0.09 18.65
C ASP A 295 -28.97 0.62 17.42
N TRP A 296 -29.18 0.03 16.25
CA TRP A 296 -28.68 0.54 14.97
C TRP A 296 -29.35 1.84 14.56
N THR A 297 -30.53 2.14 15.11
CA THR A 297 -31.17 3.45 14.94
C THR A 297 -30.52 4.50 15.84
N CYS A 298 -29.77 4.13 16.88
CA CYS A 298 -29.09 5.05 17.76
C CYS A 298 -27.65 5.29 17.30
N ILE A 299 -27.40 6.47 16.71
CA ILE A 299 -26.03 6.81 16.24
C ILE A 299 -25.01 6.75 17.38
N ARG A 300 -25.40 7.07 18.62
CA ARG A 300 -24.49 7.01 19.77
C ARG A 300 -24.03 5.59 20.06
N ASP A 301 -24.90 4.60 19.89
CA ASP A 301 -24.55 3.21 20.13
C ASP A 301 -23.69 2.67 18.99
N THR A 302 -23.95 3.07 17.74
CA THR A 302 -23.04 2.76 16.63
C THR A 302 -21.68 3.45 16.76
N ASP A 303 -21.63 4.69 17.25
CA ASP A 303 -20.37 5.42 17.48
C ASP A 303 -19.54 4.70 18.56
N ARG A 304 -20.15 4.32 19.69
CA ARG A 304 -19.48 3.52 20.73
C ARG A 304 -18.89 2.23 20.19
N LEU A 305 -19.65 1.53 19.34
CA LEU A 305 -19.17 0.28 18.73
C LEU A 305 -17.94 0.53 17.86
N PHE A 306 -18.02 1.45 16.91
CA PHE A 306 -16.94 1.64 15.93
C PHE A 306 -15.73 2.39 16.48
N ASP A 307 -15.93 3.28 17.47
CA ASP A 307 -14.82 3.99 18.14
C ASP A 307 -13.98 3.06 19.03
N GLY A 308 -14.54 1.91 19.42
CA GLY A 308 -13.83 0.87 20.17
C GLY A 308 -12.92 -0.02 19.33
N VAL A 309 -12.99 0.08 17.99
CA VAL A 309 -12.20 -0.77 17.09
C VAL A 309 -10.80 -0.20 16.91
N ASN A 310 -9.78 -0.97 17.29
CA ASN A 310 -8.39 -0.58 17.01
C ASN A 310 -8.08 -0.81 15.52
N THR A 311 -7.74 0.27 14.82
CA THR A 311 -7.43 0.25 13.39
C THR A 311 -6.00 0.66 13.08
N ASN A 312 -5.10 0.80 14.08
CA ASN A 312 -3.76 1.39 13.89
C ASN A 312 -3.80 2.76 13.17
N ASN A 313 -4.92 3.46 13.32
CA ASN A 313 -5.19 4.77 12.77
C ASN A 313 -5.67 5.68 13.91
N TYR A 314 -5.80 6.97 13.66
CA TYR A 314 -6.42 7.86 14.64
C TYR A 314 -7.87 7.48 14.86
N GLN A 315 -8.31 7.62 16.11
CA GLN A 315 -9.73 7.61 16.41
C GLN A 315 -10.43 8.69 15.56
N LEU A 316 -11.67 8.43 15.19
CA LEU A 316 -12.45 9.43 14.49
C LEU A 316 -12.82 10.56 15.47
N PRO A 317 -12.86 11.83 15.01
CA PRO A 317 -13.28 12.91 15.88
C PRO A 317 -14.74 12.72 16.32
N SER A 318 -15.10 13.33 17.44
CA SER A 318 -16.50 13.36 17.87
C SER A 318 -17.40 14.03 16.83
N ARG A 319 -18.61 13.50 16.70
CA ARG A 319 -19.63 13.99 15.77
C ARG A 319 -20.10 15.41 16.14
N CYS A 320 -20.26 16.25 15.12
CA CYS A 320 -20.83 17.58 15.24
C CYS A 320 -22.31 17.48 15.66
N LYS A 321 -22.59 17.82 16.93
CA LYS A 321 -23.92 17.66 17.53
C LYS A 321 -25.00 18.48 16.84
N SER A 322 -24.66 19.66 16.31
CA SER A 322 -25.62 20.52 15.60
C SER A 322 -26.00 19.94 14.24
N ALA A 323 -25.02 19.55 13.43
CA ALA A 323 -25.25 18.97 12.11
C ALA A 323 -26.05 17.67 12.18
N TRP A 324 -25.74 16.81 13.16
CA TRP A 324 -26.39 15.50 13.32
C TRP A 324 -27.58 15.51 14.28
N ARG A 325 -28.09 16.68 14.68
CA ARG A 325 -29.12 16.79 15.73
C ARG A 325 -30.36 15.95 15.46
N SER A 326 -30.86 15.94 14.22
CA SER A 326 -32.02 15.12 13.80
C SER A 326 -31.80 13.62 13.99
N CYS A 327 -30.54 13.22 14.08
CA CYS A 327 -30.10 11.85 14.10
C CYS A 327 -29.59 11.37 15.47
N LEU A 328 -29.57 12.20 16.51
CA LEU A 328 -29.00 11.80 17.81
C LEU A 328 -29.92 10.92 18.65
N ASP A 329 -31.23 11.04 18.46
CA ASP A 329 -32.23 10.32 19.24
C ASP A 329 -32.60 8.99 18.55
N PRO A 330 -32.86 7.91 19.31
CA PRO A 330 -33.36 6.64 18.78
C PRO A 330 -34.69 6.81 18.02
N CYS A 331 -34.93 5.94 17.04
CA CYS A 331 -36.23 5.86 16.37
C CYS A 331 -37.08 4.81 17.07
N TRP A 332 -38.13 5.24 17.78
CA TRP A 332 -39.01 4.37 18.58
C TRP A 332 -40.19 3.75 17.80
N ASP A 333 -40.15 3.81 16.46
CA ASP A 333 -41.18 3.22 15.60
C ASP A 333 -40.99 1.68 15.54
N GLU A 334 -42.03 0.89 15.19
CA GLU A 334 -41.94 -0.58 15.13
C GLU A 334 -40.73 -1.02 14.29
N THR A 335 -39.75 -1.65 14.95
CA THR A 335 -38.47 -2.01 14.32
C THR A 335 -38.68 -3.08 13.26
N LEU A 336 -38.21 -2.82 12.04
CA LEU A 336 -37.97 -3.84 11.04
C LEU A 336 -36.79 -4.68 11.50
N SER A 337 -37.11 -5.79 12.17
CA SER A 337 -36.11 -6.78 12.52
C SER A 337 -35.56 -7.40 11.24
N LEU A 338 -34.26 -7.22 10.99
CA LEU A 338 -33.52 -8.05 10.05
C LEU A 338 -33.26 -9.42 10.71
N GLY A 339 -34.33 -10.02 11.25
CA GLY A 339 -34.36 -11.30 11.96
C GLY A 339 -33.77 -12.45 11.14
N CYS A 340 -33.91 -12.38 9.83
CA CYS A 340 -33.36 -13.33 8.87
C CYS A 340 -31.84 -13.20 8.70
N ILE A 341 -31.30 -11.98 8.75
CA ILE A 341 -29.86 -11.76 8.87
C ILE A 341 -29.45 -12.41 10.21
N THR A 342 -30.08 -12.04 11.33
CA THR A 342 -29.71 -12.48 12.70
C THR A 342 -29.89 -13.95 13.07
N ARG A 343 -30.82 -14.70 12.46
CA ARG A 343 -30.92 -16.16 12.62
C ARG A 343 -29.68 -16.90 12.08
N SER A 344 -28.88 -16.26 11.23
CA SER A 344 -27.55 -16.74 10.82
C SER A 344 -26.41 -16.26 11.75
N PHE A 345 -26.72 -15.44 12.75
CA PHE A 345 -25.74 -14.76 13.61
C PHE A 345 -25.85 -15.14 15.10
N GLY A 346 -27.00 -15.60 15.57
CA GLY A 346 -27.22 -15.96 16.98
C GLY A 346 -27.80 -17.36 17.17
N ASP A 347 -26.94 -18.37 17.28
CA ASP A 347 -27.26 -19.56 18.08
C ASP A 347 -25.96 -20.19 18.60
N VAL A 348 -25.56 -19.76 19.80
CA VAL A 348 -24.52 -20.41 20.61
C VAL A 348 -25.13 -20.58 22.00
N GLY A 349 -26.08 -21.50 22.08
CA GLY A 349 -26.75 -21.85 23.33
C GLY A 349 -27.38 -23.22 23.21
N ALA A 350 -26.54 -24.26 23.35
CA ALA A 350 -26.90 -25.68 23.37
C ALA A 350 -27.18 -26.35 22.00
N ALA A 351 -26.12 -26.84 21.35
CA ALA A 351 -26.21 -28.03 20.50
C ALA A 351 -24.90 -28.82 20.57
N THR A 352 -24.92 -29.84 21.43
CA THR A 352 -24.05 -31.02 21.35
C THR A 352 -24.02 -31.58 19.93
N ALA A 353 -22.80 -31.91 19.46
CA ALA A 353 -22.48 -32.84 18.37
C ALA A 353 -23.53 -33.00 17.26
N LEU A 354 -23.40 -32.22 16.18
CA LEU A 354 -24.01 -32.57 14.90
C LEU A 354 -22.96 -33.24 14.02
N THR A 355 -23.07 -34.58 13.98
CA THR A 355 -22.49 -35.45 12.97
C THR A 355 -22.80 -34.96 11.57
N ALA A 356 -21.77 -34.97 10.72
CA ALA A 356 -21.85 -34.67 9.30
C ALA A 356 -23.01 -35.40 8.62
N SER A 357 -23.83 -34.67 7.87
CA SER A 357 -24.68 -35.23 6.83
C SER A 357 -24.34 -34.55 5.50
N PRO A 358 -23.92 -35.31 4.46
CA PRO A 358 -23.45 -34.76 3.19
C PRO A 358 -24.59 -34.75 2.16
N ALA A 359 -25.23 -33.60 1.94
CA ALA A 359 -26.13 -33.44 0.80
C ALA A 359 -26.41 -31.98 0.43
N VAL A 360 -25.37 -31.21 0.13
CA VAL A 360 -25.51 -30.12 -0.85
C VAL A 360 -24.66 -30.52 -2.03
N ARG A 361 -25.32 -30.94 -3.13
CA ARG A 361 -24.65 -31.24 -4.39
C ARG A 361 -23.95 -29.97 -4.86
N LEU A 362 -22.63 -29.93 -4.67
CA LEU A 362 -21.73 -29.01 -5.35
C LEU A 362 -21.95 -29.17 -6.85
N LEU A 363 -22.49 -28.13 -7.48
CA LEU A 363 -22.27 -27.92 -8.91
C LEU A 363 -20.76 -27.80 -9.08
N HIS A 364 -20.15 -28.83 -9.66
CA HIS A 364 -18.77 -28.80 -10.14
C HIS A 364 -18.64 -27.63 -11.10
N LEU A 365 -18.06 -26.55 -10.61
CA LEU A 365 -17.51 -25.50 -11.45
C LEU A 365 -16.07 -25.89 -11.80
N PRO A 366 -15.55 -25.47 -12.96
CA PRO A 366 -14.15 -25.72 -13.32
C PRO A 366 -13.27 -25.08 -12.26
N GLU A 367 -12.35 -25.86 -11.72
CA GLU A 367 -11.26 -25.39 -10.87
C GLU A 367 -10.48 -24.31 -11.63
N PHE A 368 -10.79 -23.04 -11.36
CA PHE A 368 -9.93 -21.94 -11.75
C PHE A 368 -8.74 -21.95 -10.79
N PHE A 369 -7.66 -22.59 -11.24
CA PHE A 369 -6.30 -22.59 -10.68
C PHE A 369 -6.22 -22.86 -9.17
N ASP A 370 -6.42 -24.13 -8.78
CA ASP A 370 -5.82 -24.71 -7.57
C ASP A 370 -4.52 -25.47 -7.92
N ASP A 371 -3.76 -24.91 -8.85
CA ASP A 371 -2.33 -25.21 -8.94
C ASP A 371 -1.61 -24.09 -8.17
N SER A 372 -1.93 -23.99 -6.88
CA SER A 372 -0.97 -23.38 -5.97
C SER A 372 0.30 -24.18 -6.19
N THR A 373 1.27 -23.55 -6.85
CA THR A 373 2.61 -24.07 -7.08
C THR A 373 3.25 -24.19 -5.71
N SER A 374 2.83 -25.22 -4.99
CA SER A 374 3.34 -25.58 -3.69
C SER A 374 4.82 -25.75 -3.92
N ILE A 375 5.59 -24.87 -3.29
CA ILE A 375 7.04 -24.85 -3.34
C ILE A 375 7.54 -26.11 -2.62
N LYS A 376 7.38 -27.29 -3.23
CA LYS A 376 7.63 -28.57 -2.58
C LYS A 376 9.12 -28.90 -2.51
N THR A 377 9.95 -28.21 -3.28
CA THR A 377 11.41 -28.36 -3.24
C THR A 377 12.11 -27.05 -3.58
N LEU A 378 12.36 -26.22 -2.57
CA LEU A 378 13.29 -25.09 -2.70
C LEU A 378 14.73 -25.61 -2.85
N PRO A 379 15.55 -25.00 -3.72
CA PRO A 379 16.97 -25.35 -3.79
C PRO A 379 17.67 -25.18 -2.45
N LYS A 380 18.71 -25.97 -2.21
CA LYS A 380 19.54 -25.83 -1.02
C LYS A 380 20.23 -24.46 -1.04
N LEU A 381 20.14 -23.73 0.05
CA LEU A 381 20.88 -22.48 0.24
C LEU A 381 22.37 -22.76 0.36
N ILE A 382 23.19 -22.08 -0.45
CA ILE A 382 24.63 -21.95 -0.19
C ILE A 382 24.84 -20.65 0.59
N SER A 383 25.54 -20.73 1.73
CA SER A 383 25.91 -19.57 2.54
C SER A 383 27.43 -19.43 2.56
N ILE A 384 27.92 -18.23 2.27
CA ILE A 384 29.35 -17.88 2.28
C ILE A 384 29.57 -16.72 3.23
N GLU A 385 30.39 -16.94 4.25
CA GLU A 385 30.85 -15.89 5.15
C GLU A 385 32.04 -15.15 4.56
N THR A 386 32.14 -13.86 4.86
CA THR A 386 33.23 -13.00 4.39
C THR A 386 33.87 -12.22 5.55
N ALA A 387 35.08 -11.70 5.32
CA ALA A 387 35.74 -10.82 6.28
C ALA A 387 35.34 -9.34 6.15
N PHE A 388 34.35 -9.00 5.31
CA PHE A 388 33.91 -7.62 5.10
C PHE A 388 33.21 -7.05 6.33
N ASP A 389 33.71 -5.92 6.83
CA ASP A 389 33.14 -5.21 7.97
C ASP A 389 32.28 -4.05 7.47
N CYS A 390 30.96 -4.24 7.44
CA CYS A 390 30.02 -3.22 6.96
C CYS A 390 29.99 -1.94 7.82
N GLU A 391 30.49 -2.00 9.06
CA GLU A 391 30.55 -0.89 10.00
C GLU A 391 31.89 -0.14 9.96
N ALA A 392 32.86 -0.59 9.16
CA ALA A 392 34.11 0.11 8.96
C ALA A 392 33.85 1.54 8.41
N PRO A 393 34.50 2.60 8.95
CA PRO A 393 34.25 3.99 8.56
C PRO A 393 34.33 4.23 7.05
N GLU A 394 35.24 3.55 6.37
CA GLU A 394 35.44 3.61 4.91
C GLU A 394 34.24 3.06 4.13
N ASN A 395 33.56 2.02 4.65
CA ASN A 395 32.39 1.40 4.02
C ASN A 395 31.09 2.20 4.28
N LEU A 396 31.09 3.02 5.34
CA LEU A 396 29.98 3.93 5.64
C LEU A 396 29.96 5.20 4.76
N HIS A 397 31.05 5.50 4.06
CA HIS A 397 31.15 6.67 3.19
C HIS A 397 30.23 6.55 1.96
N ASN A 398 29.48 7.62 1.67
CA ASN A 398 28.69 7.73 0.45
C ASN A 398 29.45 8.62 -0.57
N PRO A 399 30.03 8.04 -1.64
CA PRO A 399 30.80 8.81 -2.62
C PRO A 399 29.93 9.72 -3.51
N VAL A 400 28.61 9.51 -3.48
CA VAL A 400 27.62 10.21 -4.32
C VAL A 400 27.23 11.54 -3.69
N ASN A 401 27.58 12.66 -4.33
CA ASN A 401 27.62 13.99 -3.71
C ASN A 401 26.33 14.83 -3.86
N GLY A 402 25.20 14.17 -4.13
CA GLY A 402 23.88 14.81 -4.27
C GLY A 402 23.69 15.63 -5.56
N ASN A 403 24.76 15.97 -6.29
CA ASN A 403 24.70 16.59 -7.61
C ASN A 403 24.49 15.52 -8.69
N LYS A 404 23.36 15.60 -9.41
CA LYS A 404 22.98 14.58 -10.41
C LYS A 404 23.99 14.41 -11.54
N VAL A 405 24.58 15.49 -12.05
CA VAL A 405 25.58 15.45 -13.14
C VAL A 405 26.83 14.74 -12.66
N GLN A 406 27.35 15.14 -11.49
CA GLN A 406 28.55 14.53 -10.94
C GLN A 406 28.33 13.06 -10.60
N ASN A 407 27.14 12.70 -10.11
CA ASN A 407 26.78 11.31 -9.87
C ASN A 407 26.71 10.50 -11.17
N LEU A 408 26.19 11.08 -12.26
CA LEU A 408 26.15 10.43 -13.57
C LEU A 408 27.56 10.16 -14.09
N LEU A 409 28.42 11.18 -14.10
CA LEU A 409 29.83 11.04 -14.51
C LEU A 409 30.57 10.01 -13.65
N TRP A 410 30.35 10.05 -12.33
CA TRP A 410 30.90 9.06 -11.41
C TRP A 410 30.40 7.65 -11.72
N THR A 411 29.11 7.49 -12.04
CA THR A 411 28.52 6.19 -12.41
C THR A 411 29.18 5.63 -13.66
N ILE A 412 29.35 6.45 -14.70
CA ILE A 412 30.01 6.05 -15.96
C ILE A 412 31.45 5.60 -15.69
N GLU A 413 32.19 6.33 -14.86
CA GLU A 413 33.55 5.95 -14.50
C GLU A 413 33.59 4.62 -13.72
N GLN A 414 32.67 4.41 -12.77
CA GLN A 414 32.60 3.15 -12.04
C GLN A 414 32.22 1.97 -12.95
N GLN A 415 31.35 2.18 -13.95
CA GLN A 415 31.01 1.14 -14.93
C GLN A 415 32.26 0.69 -15.71
N LYS A 416 33.05 1.64 -16.21
CA LYS A 416 34.29 1.35 -16.92
C LYS A 416 35.28 0.56 -16.05
N ILE A 417 35.46 0.98 -14.80
CA ILE A 417 36.34 0.26 -13.86
C ILE A 417 35.85 -1.18 -13.66
N VAL A 418 34.55 -1.40 -13.49
CA VAL A 418 33.99 -2.74 -13.33
C VAL A 418 34.24 -3.59 -14.58
N GLU A 419 34.03 -3.04 -15.77
CA GLU A 419 34.28 -3.75 -17.04
C GLU A 419 35.75 -4.16 -17.20
N GLU A 420 36.69 -3.32 -16.78
CA GLU A 420 38.13 -3.56 -16.93
C GLU A 420 38.72 -4.45 -15.83
N SER A 421 38.18 -4.41 -14.61
CA SER A 421 38.82 -5.01 -13.42
C SER A 421 38.09 -6.20 -12.80
N ALA A 422 36.82 -6.43 -13.14
CA ALA A 422 36.04 -7.46 -12.47
C ALA A 422 36.52 -8.87 -12.81
N VAL A 423 36.86 -9.64 -11.77
CA VAL A 423 37.28 -11.03 -11.91
C VAL A 423 36.04 -11.91 -11.90
N THR A 424 35.75 -12.56 -13.02
CA THR A 424 34.65 -13.53 -13.13
C THR A 424 34.99 -14.80 -12.35
N ILE A 425 34.02 -15.27 -11.55
CA ILE A 425 34.12 -16.56 -10.86
C ILE A 425 33.64 -17.71 -11.76
N ILE A 426 34.23 -18.88 -11.55
CA ILE A 426 33.99 -20.07 -12.37
C ILE A 426 32.94 -20.99 -11.71
N ASP A 427 32.97 -21.09 -10.39
CA ASP A 427 32.02 -21.86 -9.59
C ASP A 427 31.91 -21.31 -8.15
N THR A 428 31.14 -22.00 -7.32
CA THR A 428 30.87 -21.60 -5.92
C THR A 428 32.06 -21.81 -4.99
N GLU A 429 32.97 -22.75 -5.29
CA GLU A 429 34.19 -22.96 -4.50
C GLU A 429 35.25 -21.91 -4.85
N ASP A 430 35.37 -21.53 -6.12
CA ASP A 430 36.19 -20.39 -6.58
C ASP A 430 35.69 -19.08 -5.95
N LEU A 431 34.37 -18.87 -5.89
CA LEU A 431 33.78 -17.72 -5.18
C LEU A 431 34.20 -17.70 -3.72
N LYS A 432 34.06 -18.83 -3.02
CA LYS A 432 34.41 -18.95 -1.60
C LYS A 432 35.90 -18.70 -1.36
N ALA A 433 36.76 -19.27 -2.22
CA ALA A 433 38.21 -19.08 -2.16
C ALA A 433 38.58 -17.60 -2.35
N LYS A 434 38.04 -16.94 -3.39
CA LYS A 434 38.31 -15.52 -3.66
C LYS A 434 37.83 -14.62 -2.53
N LEU A 435 36.58 -14.78 -2.08
CA LEU A 435 36.01 -13.98 -0.99
C LEU A 435 36.78 -14.11 0.32
N SER A 436 37.37 -15.27 0.61
CA SER A 436 38.17 -15.48 1.82
C SER A 436 39.40 -14.56 1.93
N THR A 437 39.92 -14.11 0.79
CA THR A 437 41.11 -13.23 0.70
C THR A 437 40.81 -11.82 0.20
N PHE A 438 39.57 -11.56 -0.24
CA PHE A 438 39.21 -10.31 -0.94
C PHE A 438 39.22 -9.07 -0.01
N TYR A 439 39.09 -9.27 1.30
CA TYR A 439 39.01 -8.20 2.30
C TYR A 439 40.17 -8.26 3.32
N PRO A 440 41.43 -8.07 2.91
CA PRO A 440 42.61 -8.26 3.78
C PRO A 440 42.62 -7.34 5.02
N SER A 441 42.00 -6.17 4.91
CA SER A 441 41.83 -5.20 6.00
C SER A 441 40.36 -5.01 6.39
N ARG A 442 39.52 -6.04 6.17
CA ARG A 442 38.05 -6.00 6.35
C ARG A 442 37.29 -5.02 5.46
N ILE A 443 38.00 -4.35 4.55
CA ILE A 443 37.48 -3.45 3.54
C ILE A 443 37.89 -3.95 2.16
N LYS A 444 37.14 -3.56 1.13
CA LYS A 444 37.47 -3.87 -0.26
C LYS A 444 38.72 -3.09 -0.70
N GLN A 445 39.59 -3.72 -1.49
CA GLN A 445 40.63 -2.97 -2.19
C GLN A 445 40.02 -2.05 -3.27
N PRO A 446 40.51 -0.81 -3.45
CA PRO A 446 40.01 0.10 -4.48
C PRO A 446 39.99 -0.57 -5.86
N ASP A 447 38.94 -0.30 -6.63
CA ASP A 447 38.82 -0.70 -8.04
C ASP A 447 38.97 -2.21 -8.30
N THR A 448 38.71 -3.03 -7.29
CA THR A 448 38.61 -4.49 -7.42
C THR A 448 37.16 -4.93 -7.35
N TYR A 449 36.81 -5.94 -8.14
CA TYR A 449 35.46 -6.49 -8.19
C TYR A 449 35.49 -8.00 -8.46
N ILE A 450 34.51 -8.71 -7.90
CA ILE A 450 34.21 -10.12 -8.18
C ILE A 450 32.89 -10.16 -8.95
N LYS A 451 32.91 -10.70 -10.17
CA LYS A 451 31.71 -10.90 -10.99
C LYS A 451 31.18 -12.31 -10.83
N ILE A 452 29.91 -12.43 -10.43
CA ILE A 452 29.15 -13.67 -10.22
C ILE A 452 28.21 -13.87 -11.41
N PRO A 453 28.50 -14.81 -12.34
CA PRO A 453 27.57 -15.19 -13.39
C PRO A 453 26.32 -15.88 -12.83
N MET A 454 25.15 -15.64 -13.43
CA MET A 454 23.92 -16.34 -13.03
C MET A 454 23.94 -17.84 -13.34
N SER A 455 24.72 -18.25 -14.34
CA SER A 455 24.82 -19.62 -14.83
C SER A 455 25.48 -20.60 -13.85
N ILE A 456 26.25 -20.09 -12.88
CA ILE A 456 26.98 -20.91 -11.91
C ILE A 456 26.26 -21.02 -10.56
N LEU A 457 25.14 -20.32 -10.39
CA LEU A 457 24.39 -20.31 -9.14
C LEU A 457 23.51 -21.56 -9.01
N PRO A 458 23.53 -22.24 -7.86
CA PRO A 458 22.82 -23.50 -7.63
C PRO A 458 21.33 -23.32 -7.28
N GLY A 459 20.74 -22.16 -7.60
CA GLY A 459 19.40 -21.76 -7.15
C GLY A 459 19.43 -20.57 -6.20
N ALA A 460 19.96 -20.77 -5.00
CA ALA A 460 19.99 -19.76 -3.93
C ALA A 460 21.38 -19.61 -3.31
N LEU A 461 21.88 -18.38 -3.25
CA LEU A 461 23.16 -18.01 -2.65
C LEU A 461 22.96 -16.86 -1.67
N GLU A 462 23.55 -17.01 -0.49
CA GLU A 462 23.66 -15.97 0.52
C GLU A 462 25.13 -15.67 0.80
N ILE A 463 25.49 -14.40 0.85
CA ILE A 463 26.79 -13.92 1.30
C ILE A 463 26.58 -13.09 2.57
N ARG A 464 27.38 -13.33 3.60
CA ARG A 464 27.28 -12.65 4.90
C ARG A 464 28.52 -11.79 5.18
N ASN A 465 28.28 -10.66 5.85
CA ASN A 465 29.32 -9.80 6.40
C ASN A 465 30.03 -10.48 7.58
N LEU A 466 31.11 -9.86 8.07
CA LEU A 466 31.90 -10.35 9.21
C LEU A 466 31.07 -10.51 10.49
N ASP A 467 30.07 -9.65 10.70
CA ASP A 467 29.18 -9.69 11.87
C ASP A 467 28.01 -10.69 11.71
N GLY A 468 27.98 -11.43 10.59
CA GLY A 468 26.92 -12.38 10.26
C GLY A 468 25.69 -11.73 9.63
N SER A 469 25.62 -10.40 9.50
CA SER A 469 24.53 -9.72 8.80
C SER A 469 24.56 -10.04 7.30
N LEU A 470 23.39 -9.96 6.66
CA LEU A 470 23.26 -10.24 5.24
C LEU A 470 23.99 -9.19 4.39
N MET A 471 24.89 -9.64 3.52
CA MET A 471 25.55 -8.80 2.53
C MET A 471 24.71 -8.76 1.25
N VAL A 472 24.43 -9.93 0.68
CA VAL A 472 23.60 -10.09 -0.52
C VAL A 472 22.96 -11.47 -0.53
N PHE A 473 21.71 -11.53 -0.99
CA PHE A 473 21.00 -12.76 -1.30
C PHE A 473 20.65 -12.77 -2.79
N ILE A 474 20.98 -13.87 -3.47
CA ILE A 474 20.75 -14.07 -4.90
C ILE A 474 19.90 -15.32 -5.08
N CYS A 475 18.82 -15.17 -5.83
CA CYS A 475 17.88 -16.23 -6.17
C CYS A 475 17.64 -16.23 -7.68
N ASN A 476 17.95 -17.33 -8.35
CA ASN A 476 17.77 -17.49 -9.80
C ASN A 476 16.77 -18.60 -10.18
N PHE A 477 16.04 -19.16 -9.22
CA PHE A 477 15.16 -20.32 -9.42
C PHE A 477 13.67 -19.98 -9.61
N MET A 478 13.34 -18.75 -10.03
CA MET A 478 11.95 -18.40 -10.38
C MET A 478 11.37 -19.44 -11.36
N PRO A 479 10.15 -19.97 -11.11
CA PRO A 479 9.55 -20.99 -11.97
C PRO A 479 9.56 -20.55 -13.45
N PRO A 480 9.91 -21.42 -14.42
CA PRO A 480 10.02 -21.03 -15.82
C PRO A 480 8.75 -20.36 -16.37
N SER A 481 7.56 -20.93 -16.07
CA SER A 481 6.28 -20.34 -16.48
C SER A 481 6.07 -18.91 -15.97
N MET A 482 6.49 -18.64 -14.73
CA MET A 482 6.41 -17.31 -14.13
C MET A 482 7.43 -16.36 -14.75
N ARG A 483 8.67 -16.80 -14.96
CA ARG A 483 9.74 -16.01 -15.59
C ARG A 483 9.36 -15.62 -17.03
N ASP A 484 8.86 -16.57 -17.81
CA ASP A 484 8.54 -16.39 -19.22
C ASP A 484 7.32 -15.47 -19.43
N THR A 485 6.43 -15.36 -18.43
CA THR A 485 5.25 -14.49 -18.47
C THR A 485 5.44 -13.14 -17.79
N LEU A 486 6.54 -12.96 -17.03
CA LEU A 486 6.78 -11.80 -16.19
C LEU A 486 6.75 -10.47 -16.98
N PHE A 487 7.49 -10.39 -18.08
CA PHE A 487 7.52 -9.18 -18.91
C PHE A 487 6.18 -8.91 -19.62
N PRO A 488 5.53 -9.88 -20.29
CA PRO A 488 4.18 -9.70 -20.83
C PRO A 488 3.14 -9.22 -19.80
N LEU A 489 3.16 -9.76 -18.58
CA LEU A 489 2.25 -9.39 -17.50
C LEU A 489 2.49 -7.96 -17.00
N LEU A 490 3.76 -7.56 -16.88
CA LEU A 490 4.09 -6.18 -16.56
C LEU A 490 3.68 -5.23 -17.69
N LYS A 491 3.95 -5.61 -18.96
CA LYS A 491 3.60 -4.79 -20.12
C LYS A 491 2.09 -4.56 -20.24
N SER A 492 1.30 -5.60 -20.03
CA SER A 492 -0.16 -5.48 -20.04
C SER A 492 -0.70 -4.62 -18.89
N ALA A 493 0.04 -4.49 -17.79
CA ALA A 493 -0.38 -3.63 -16.68
C ALA A 493 -0.38 -2.14 -17.04
N PHE A 494 0.45 -1.75 -18.01
CA PHE A 494 0.50 -0.40 -18.58
C PHE A 494 -0.53 -0.19 -19.69
N ASP A 495 -1.56 -1.04 -19.80
CA ASP A 495 -2.59 -0.96 -20.85
C ASP A 495 -2.00 -0.87 -22.26
N CYS A 496 -0.87 -1.56 -22.48
CA CYS A 496 -0.10 -1.54 -23.73
C CYS A 496 0.40 -0.15 -24.16
N LEU A 497 0.45 0.83 -23.24
CA LEU A 497 1.12 2.10 -23.49
C LEU A 497 2.56 1.83 -23.95
N GLU A 498 3.02 2.59 -24.95
CA GLU A 498 4.39 2.51 -25.44
C GLU A 498 5.39 3.16 -24.47
N VAL A 499 5.40 2.74 -23.20
CA VAL A 499 6.36 3.21 -22.19
C VAL A 499 7.68 2.44 -22.27
N PHE A 500 7.64 1.20 -22.73
CA PHE A 500 8.80 0.36 -22.96
C PHE A 500 9.33 0.63 -24.38
N LYS A 501 10.20 1.62 -24.50
CA LYS A 501 10.96 1.93 -25.72
C LYS A 501 12.45 1.79 -25.40
N ASN A 502 13.25 1.31 -26.35
CA ASN A 502 14.70 1.24 -26.19
C ASN A 502 15.25 2.64 -25.89
N ARG A 503 15.71 2.85 -24.66
CA ARG A 503 16.45 4.05 -24.27
C ARG A 503 17.88 3.66 -24.00
N THR A 504 18.77 4.05 -24.89
CA THR A 504 20.20 3.91 -24.64
C THR A 504 20.64 5.14 -23.85
N MET A 505 20.81 5.04 -22.52
CA MET A 505 21.50 6.12 -21.76
C MET A 505 22.87 6.43 -22.40
N LEU A 506 23.49 5.44 -23.06
CA LEU A 506 24.80 5.50 -23.69
C LEU A 506 24.84 6.15 -25.08
N SER A 507 23.74 6.31 -25.81
CA SER A 507 23.80 7.02 -27.11
C SER A 507 23.95 8.53 -26.92
N ILE A 508 23.61 9.04 -25.74
CA ILE A 508 23.65 10.47 -25.44
C ILE A 508 25.07 10.93 -25.05
N SER A 509 25.91 10.05 -24.48
CA SER A 509 27.29 10.41 -24.09
C SER A 509 28.31 10.39 -25.24
N GLN A 510 28.02 9.74 -26.36
CA GLN A 510 28.96 9.74 -27.51
C GLN A 510 28.71 10.90 -28.48
N GLU A 511 27.48 11.41 -28.60
CA GLU A 511 27.15 12.50 -29.53
C GLU A 511 26.93 13.86 -28.86
N THR A 512 26.52 13.93 -27.58
CA THR A 512 26.40 15.20 -26.84
C THR A 512 27.45 15.28 -25.73
N GLN A 513 28.42 16.18 -25.90
CA GLN A 513 29.45 16.49 -24.88
C GLN A 513 28.90 17.22 -23.63
N ASP A 514 27.59 17.37 -23.50
CA ASP A 514 26.95 18.11 -22.41
C ASP A 514 26.10 17.19 -21.51
N PRO A 515 26.64 16.78 -20.34
CA PRO A 515 25.90 16.02 -19.32
C PRO A 515 24.60 16.69 -18.84
N GLU A 516 24.50 18.01 -18.95
CA GLU A 516 23.35 18.78 -18.50
C GLU A 516 22.20 18.69 -19.51
N ALA A 517 22.52 18.66 -20.80
CA ALA A 517 21.55 18.39 -21.87
C ALA A 517 20.96 16.97 -21.78
N VAL A 518 21.76 15.98 -21.35
CA VAL A 518 21.29 14.59 -21.10
C VAL A 518 20.26 14.55 -19.99
N LEU A 519 20.54 15.23 -18.86
CA LEU A 519 19.60 15.27 -17.74
C LEU A 519 18.32 16.08 -18.06
N GLN A 520 18.40 17.08 -18.95
CA GLN A 520 17.26 17.88 -19.37
C GLN A 520 16.35 17.14 -20.37
N SER A 521 16.91 16.37 -21.32
CA SER A 521 16.11 15.50 -22.19
C SER A 521 15.43 14.39 -21.37
N GLU A 522 16.13 13.85 -20.36
CA GLU A 522 15.57 12.88 -19.40
C GLU A 522 14.44 13.45 -18.52
N ALA A 523 14.47 14.73 -18.17
CA ALA A 523 13.45 15.36 -17.32
C ALA A 523 12.10 15.58 -18.04
N ASN A 524 12.11 15.60 -19.37
CA ASN A 524 10.94 15.84 -20.21
C ASN A 524 10.19 14.56 -20.61
N GLU A 525 10.71 13.38 -20.27
CA GLU A 525 10.05 12.11 -20.61
C GLU A 525 9.14 11.60 -19.48
N PRO A 526 7.91 11.15 -19.80
CA PRO A 526 7.03 10.58 -18.81
C PRO A 526 7.55 9.19 -18.36
N PHE A 527 7.44 8.92 -17.05
CA PHE A 527 7.65 7.62 -16.39
C PHE A 527 9.10 7.06 -16.36
N ARG A 528 10.07 7.77 -15.78
CA ARG A 528 11.39 7.18 -15.46
C ARG A 528 11.31 6.15 -14.34
N CYS A 529 10.56 6.50 -13.31
CA CYS A 529 10.48 5.73 -12.07
C CYS A 529 9.14 6.02 -11.41
N ILE A 530 8.40 4.97 -11.05
CA ILE A 530 7.08 5.09 -10.40
C ILE A 530 7.20 4.44 -9.03
N HIS A 531 6.86 5.18 -7.96
CA HIS A 531 6.92 4.69 -6.60
C HIS A 531 5.51 4.40 -6.06
N PHE A 532 5.20 3.12 -5.89
CA PHE A 532 4.03 2.64 -5.13
C PHE A 532 4.49 2.25 -3.74
N SER A 533 4.40 3.16 -2.78
CA SER A 533 5.09 2.99 -1.50
C SER A 533 4.24 3.50 -0.35
N HIS A 534 4.29 2.80 0.78
CA HIS A 534 3.88 3.33 2.06
C HIS A 534 5.03 4.16 2.65
N TRP A 535 4.79 5.44 2.93
CA TRP A 535 5.76 6.41 3.42
C TRP A 535 5.47 6.79 4.86
N ASN A 536 6.52 6.99 5.66
CA ASN A 536 6.47 7.85 6.86
C ASN A 536 7.69 8.79 6.93
N ARG A 537 8.30 9.07 5.76
CA ARG A 537 9.61 9.75 5.67
C ARG A 537 9.57 11.22 6.03
N TYR A 538 8.49 11.90 5.66
CA TYR A 538 8.28 13.32 5.91
C TYR A 538 7.26 13.53 7.02
N GLY A 539 7.05 12.49 7.84
CA GLY A 539 6.05 12.54 8.87
C GLY A 539 6.36 13.61 9.90
N LEU A 540 5.30 14.25 10.37
CA LEU A 540 5.39 15.20 11.48
C LEU A 540 5.59 14.39 12.76
N SER A 541 6.62 14.73 13.52
CA SER A 541 6.86 14.10 14.81
C SER A 541 5.74 14.47 15.78
N GLY A 542 5.11 13.46 16.38
CA GLY A 542 4.17 13.64 17.49
C GLY A 542 4.84 14.07 18.81
N ASN A 543 6.17 14.21 18.84
CA ASN A 543 6.87 14.70 20.02
C ASN A 543 6.34 16.09 20.38
N THR A 544 6.02 16.30 21.66
CA THR A 544 5.40 17.53 22.19
C THR A 544 3.93 17.76 21.82
N ALA A 545 3.27 16.82 21.13
CA ALA A 545 1.83 16.89 20.94
C ALA A 545 1.12 16.73 22.30
N PRO A 546 0.13 17.58 22.63
CA PRO A 546 -0.63 17.43 23.86
C PRO A 546 -1.44 16.13 23.84
N ALA A 547 -1.37 15.37 24.94
CA ALA A 547 -1.95 14.02 25.03
C ALA A 547 -3.49 14.02 25.13
N ASP A 548 -4.07 15.14 25.54
CA ASP A 548 -5.51 15.36 25.72
C ASP A 548 -6.20 15.96 24.49
N MET A 549 -5.45 16.20 23.41
CA MET A 549 -5.98 16.78 22.19
C MET A 549 -6.00 15.78 21.05
N HIS A 550 -7.09 15.80 20.29
CA HIS A 550 -7.19 15.01 19.09
C HIS A 550 -6.17 15.52 18.04
N PRO A 551 -5.40 14.64 17.36
CA PRO A 551 -4.39 15.05 16.37
C PRO A 551 -4.92 15.98 15.28
N HIS A 552 -6.21 15.85 14.94
CA HIS A 552 -6.91 16.68 13.97
C HIS A 552 -7.07 18.16 14.37
N ASP A 553 -7.04 18.45 15.67
CA ASP A 553 -7.15 19.83 16.20
C ASP A 553 -5.76 20.47 16.39
N LEU A 554 -4.69 19.74 16.04
CA LEU A 554 -3.31 20.19 16.17
C LEU A 554 -2.78 20.84 14.89
N VAL A 555 -2.03 21.92 15.07
CA VAL A 555 -1.26 22.60 14.02
C VAL A 555 0.17 22.79 14.53
N ALA A 556 1.14 22.38 13.73
CA ALA A 556 2.56 22.62 13.96
C ALA A 556 2.88 24.12 13.83
N THR A 557 3.59 24.68 14.80
CA THR A 557 4.01 26.10 14.80
C THR A 557 4.91 26.49 13.63
N SER A 558 5.53 25.51 12.97
CA SER A 558 6.49 25.72 11.88
C SER A 558 5.85 25.85 10.49
N GLY A 559 4.52 25.84 10.35
CA GLY A 559 3.82 26.09 9.09
C GLY A 559 2.70 25.08 8.77
N ARG A 560 2.47 24.84 7.47
CA ARG A 560 1.36 23.98 7.00
C ARG A 560 1.50 22.56 7.56
N THR A 561 0.51 22.15 8.34
CA THR A 561 0.46 20.82 8.96
C THR A 561 -0.23 19.85 8.02
N ASN A 562 0.48 18.84 7.53
CA ASN A 562 -0.16 17.74 6.80
C ASN A 562 -0.35 16.54 7.72
N LEU A 563 -1.51 16.46 8.37
CA LEU A 563 -1.86 15.37 9.27
C LEU A 563 -1.98 14.02 8.57
N THR A 564 -2.13 13.97 7.24
CA THR A 564 -2.08 12.69 6.52
C THR A 564 -0.68 12.06 6.56
N GLN A 565 0.34 12.83 6.98
CA GLN A 565 1.72 12.36 7.07
C GLN A 565 2.15 12.00 8.49
N THR A 566 1.28 12.09 9.51
CA THR A 566 1.64 11.66 10.89
C THR A 566 1.47 10.14 11.11
N LEU A 567 0.94 9.43 10.11
CA LEU A 567 0.85 7.97 10.04
C LEU A 567 1.49 7.49 8.72
N PRO A 568 1.86 6.20 8.59
CA PRO A 568 2.23 5.65 7.28
C PRO A 568 1.15 5.93 6.22
N TYR A 569 1.54 6.49 5.07
CA TYR A 569 0.64 6.93 4.02
C TYR A 569 1.09 6.49 2.63
N MET A 570 0.16 6.24 1.71
CA MET A 570 0.49 5.89 0.33
C MET A 570 1.10 7.07 -0.43
N SER A 571 2.04 6.78 -1.33
CA SER A 571 2.64 7.76 -2.21
C SER A 571 1.58 8.50 -3.04
N ARG A 572 1.82 9.76 -3.37
CA ARG A 572 0.97 10.52 -4.30
C ARG A 572 0.82 9.80 -5.65
N GLU A 573 1.91 9.20 -6.15
CA GLU A 573 1.93 8.46 -7.41
C GLU A 573 0.99 7.25 -7.41
N THR A 574 0.71 6.65 -6.26
CA THR A 574 -0.31 5.59 -6.16
C THR A 574 -1.70 6.12 -6.49
N PHE A 575 -2.04 7.34 -6.06
CA PHE A 575 -3.32 7.95 -6.38
C PHE A 575 -3.35 8.46 -7.83
N GLU A 576 -2.24 9.02 -8.31
CA GLU A 576 -2.12 9.51 -9.69
C GLU A 576 -2.22 8.38 -10.72
N TYR A 577 -1.63 7.23 -10.41
CA TYR A 577 -1.59 6.05 -11.28
C TYR A 577 -2.32 4.86 -10.65
N GLU A 578 -3.50 5.10 -10.05
CA GLU A 578 -4.25 4.07 -9.31
C GLU A 578 -4.59 2.86 -10.19
N GLN A 579 -5.02 3.08 -11.44
CA GLN A 579 -5.34 1.97 -12.34
C GLN A 579 -4.11 1.13 -12.67
N LEU A 580 -2.95 1.76 -12.92
CA LEU A 580 -1.68 1.05 -13.13
C LEU A 580 -1.27 0.26 -11.88
N TYR A 581 -1.39 0.85 -10.69
CA TYR A 581 -1.14 0.16 -9.43
C TYR A 581 -2.01 -1.10 -9.28
N LEU A 582 -3.31 -0.98 -9.56
CA LEU A 582 -4.26 -2.11 -9.51
C LEU A 582 -3.96 -3.16 -10.58
N ASN A 583 -3.56 -2.74 -11.78
CA ASN A 583 -3.19 -3.64 -12.87
C ASN A 583 -1.92 -4.43 -12.50
N ILE A 584 -0.87 -3.76 -12.04
CA ILE A 584 0.36 -4.43 -11.55
C ILE A 584 0.03 -5.39 -10.42
N GLN A 585 -0.83 -4.97 -9.50
CA GLN A 585 -1.26 -5.79 -8.39
C GLN A 585 -1.92 -7.10 -8.82
N ASN A 586 -2.76 -7.05 -9.85
CA ASN A 586 -3.46 -8.22 -10.34
C ASN A 586 -2.56 -9.08 -11.23
N ASN A 587 -1.83 -8.47 -12.14
CA ASN A 587 -1.04 -9.17 -13.15
C ASN A 587 0.19 -9.85 -12.54
N LEU A 588 0.82 -9.25 -11.52
CA LEU A 588 2.02 -9.80 -10.86
C LEU A 588 1.72 -10.46 -9.51
N ARG A 589 0.46 -10.80 -9.24
CA ARG A 589 0.05 -11.37 -7.94
C ARG A 589 0.86 -12.60 -7.56
N GLU A 590 0.93 -13.58 -8.45
CA GLU A 590 1.65 -14.85 -8.22
C GLU A 590 3.14 -14.62 -8.03
N VAL A 591 3.72 -13.65 -8.75
CA VAL A 591 5.13 -13.26 -8.60
C VAL A 591 5.38 -12.71 -7.20
N PHE A 592 4.52 -11.83 -6.70
CA PHE A 592 4.68 -11.27 -5.36
C PHE A 592 4.48 -12.34 -4.27
N GLU A 593 3.56 -13.27 -4.46
CA GLU A 593 3.35 -14.40 -3.53
C GLU A 593 4.57 -15.34 -3.51
N TRP A 594 5.17 -15.63 -4.67
CA TRP A 594 6.41 -16.41 -4.75
C TRP A 594 7.60 -15.68 -4.10
N ILE A 595 7.71 -14.36 -4.28
CA ILE A 595 8.74 -13.55 -3.62
C ILE A 595 8.56 -13.60 -2.09
N GLU A 596 7.34 -13.40 -1.60
CA GLU A 596 7.01 -13.45 -0.17
C GLU A 596 7.45 -14.79 0.44
N GLN A 597 7.06 -15.90 -0.20
CA GLN A 597 7.40 -17.25 0.25
C GLN A 597 8.91 -17.53 0.19
N THR A 598 9.59 -17.05 -0.86
CA THR A 598 11.04 -17.18 -1.02
C THR A 598 11.79 -16.44 0.09
N VAL A 599 11.40 -15.20 0.37
CA VAL A 599 12.02 -14.40 1.44
C VAL A 599 11.71 -15.00 2.81
N ALA A 600 10.48 -15.45 3.07
CA ALA A 600 10.10 -16.11 4.31
C ALA A 600 10.91 -17.38 4.58
N HIS A 601 11.21 -18.16 3.54
CA HIS A 601 11.97 -19.41 3.67
C HIS A 601 13.47 -19.17 3.89
N TYR A 602 14.10 -18.36 3.04
CA TYR A 602 15.56 -18.20 3.07
C TYR A 602 16.04 -17.15 4.06
N LEU A 603 15.23 -16.12 4.33
CA LEU A 603 15.58 -14.98 5.18
C LEU A 603 14.53 -14.76 6.27
N PRO A 604 14.23 -15.78 7.13
CA PRO A 604 13.11 -15.72 8.07
C PRO A 604 13.22 -14.57 9.08
N ASP A 605 14.44 -14.23 9.54
CA ASP A 605 14.67 -13.16 10.50
C ASP A 605 14.43 -11.77 9.92
N ASP A 606 14.80 -11.57 8.65
CA ASP A 606 14.50 -10.33 7.94
C ASP A 606 13.01 -10.27 7.55
N TYR A 607 12.46 -11.39 7.08
CA TYR A 607 11.04 -11.51 6.75
C TYR A 607 10.16 -11.12 7.93
N THR A 608 10.41 -11.68 9.12
CA THR A 608 9.60 -11.46 10.32
C THR A 608 9.52 -9.97 10.65
N VAL A 609 10.68 -9.30 10.72
CA VAL A 609 10.73 -7.87 11.06
C VAL A 609 10.08 -7.00 9.98
N LEU A 610 10.28 -7.32 8.70
CA LEU A 610 9.65 -6.57 7.61
C LEU A 610 8.14 -6.80 7.55
N ALA A 611 7.68 -8.03 7.77
CA ALA A 611 6.27 -8.38 7.83
C ALA A 611 5.55 -7.71 9.00
N GLU A 612 6.18 -7.62 10.18
CA GLU A 612 5.66 -6.86 11.32
C GLU A 612 5.37 -5.39 10.95
N LEU A 613 6.27 -4.75 10.20
CA LEU A 613 6.07 -3.36 9.73
C LEU A 613 4.86 -3.24 8.78
N VAL A 614 4.60 -4.26 7.96
CA VAL A 614 3.42 -4.33 7.10
C VAL A 614 2.15 -4.54 7.93
N ASP A 615 2.21 -5.38 8.96
CA ASP A 615 1.04 -5.79 9.74
C ASP A 615 0.56 -4.67 10.69
N ILE A 616 1.44 -3.73 11.07
CA ILE A 616 1.07 -2.53 11.84
C ILE A 616 0.55 -1.37 10.98
N LEU A 617 0.45 -1.54 9.65
CA LEU A 617 -0.10 -0.49 8.80
C LEU A 617 -1.54 -0.12 9.19
N PRO A 618 -1.93 1.16 9.07
CA PRO A 618 -3.29 1.60 9.35
C PRO A 618 -4.34 0.78 8.58
N ASN A 619 -5.39 0.40 9.28
CA ASN A 619 -6.58 -0.30 8.81
C ASN A 619 -6.29 -1.69 8.22
N ALA A 620 -5.22 -2.34 8.68
CA ALA A 620 -4.72 -3.61 8.11
C ALA A 620 -4.55 -3.52 6.58
N GLY A 621 -4.15 -2.34 6.06
CA GLY A 621 -4.08 -2.07 4.62
C GLY A 621 -3.18 -3.04 3.85
N GLY A 622 -2.24 -3.68 4.54
CA GLY A 622 -1.28 -4.61 3.97
C GLY A 622 -0.34 -3.92 2.98
N SER A 623 0.51 -4.73 2.33
CA SER A 623 1.35 -4.26 1.24
C SER A 623 1.17 -5.16 0.03
N LEU A 624 1.18 -4.55 -1.16
CA LEU A 624 1.17 -5.27 -2.42
C LEU A 624 2.34 -6.27 -2.53
N VAL A 625 3.50 -5.87 -1.99
CA VAL A 625 4.77 -6.57 -2.14
C VAL A 625 5.29 -7.07 -0.79
N LYS A 626 4.40 -7.56 0.10
CA LYS A 626 4.77 -8.13 1.41
C LYS A 626 5.95 -9.12 1.23
N PRO A 627 6.99 -9.08 2.08
CA PRO A 627 7.14 -8.29 3.31
C PRO A 627 7.60 -6.83 3.10
N PHE A 628 7.80 -6.37 1.86
CA PHE A 628 8.22 -4.99 1.59
C PHE A 628 7.04 -4.02 1.65
N LEU A 629 7.28 -2.75 2.00
CA LEU A 629 6.28 -1.68 2.03
C LEU A 629 6.18 -0.88 0.72
N SER A 630 7.14 -1.10 -0.19
CA SER A 630 7.39 -0.24 -1.34
C SER A 630 7.75 -1.05 -2.57
N LEU A 631 7.03 -0.77 -3.66
CA LEU A 631 7.32 -1.17 -5.02
C LEU A 631 7.75 0.04 -5.83
N VAL A 632 8.89 -0.08 -6.51
CA VAL A 632 9.41 0.94 -7.40
C VAL A 632 9.58 0.33 -8.79
N VAL A 633 8.91 0.87 -9.80
CA VAL A 633 9.07 0.42 -11.20
C VAL A 633 9.98 1.41 -11.92
N ASN A 634 11.16 0.96 -12.33
CA ASN A 634 12.13 1.74 -13.07
C ASN A 634 12.19 1.24 -14.51
N ILE A 635 11.88 2.11 -15.45
CA ILE A 635 11.78 1.78 -16.87
C ILE A 635 13.10 2.18 -17.53
N ASN A 636 13.66 1.25 -18.31
CA ASN A 636 14.95 1.33 -19.03
C ASN A 636 16.21 1.37 -18.16
N VAL A 637 16.09 0.95 -16.90
CA VAL A 637 17.24 0.81 -15.99
C VAL A 637 18.07 2.11 -15.93
N CYS A 638 17.40 3.26 -15.99
CA CYS A 638 18.03 4.58 -15.97
C CYS A 638 18.44 4.96 -14.53
N THR A 639 19.18 4.08 -13.85
CA THR A 639 19.68 4.29 -12.50
C THR A 639 21.09 4.86 -12.51
N ILE A 640 21.26 6.00 -11.87
CA ILE A 640 22.57 6.54 -11.51
C ILE A 640 22.99 5.87 -10.20
N GLY A 641 24.28 5.64 -9.99
CA GLY A 641 24.79 5.10 -8.74
C GLY A 641 24.34 5.94 -7.53
N HIS A 642 23.78 5.25 -6.54
CA HIS A 642 23.21 5.86 -5.33
C HIS A 642 23.21 4.85 -4.19
N ARG A 643 22.93 5.36 -2.98
CA ARG A 643 22.63 4.55 -1.80
C ARG A 643 21.22 4.88 -1.31
N ASP A 644 20.38 3.86 -1.17
CA ASP A 644 19.08 3.98 -0.53
C ASP A 644 19.24 3.96 1.00
N GLY A 645 19.86 5.01 1.55
CA GLY A 645 20.17 5.11 2.98
C GLY A 645 18.96 5.25 3.91
N LYS A 646 17.76 4.95 3.43
CA LYS A 646 16.49 4.97 4.16
C LYS A 646 15.78 3.63 4.13
N ASP A 647 16.29 2.68 3.35
CA ASP A 647 15.81 1.31 3.41
C ASP A 647 16.19 0.70 4.75
N TYR A 648 15.29 -0.12 5.27
CA TYR A 648 15.50 -0.82 6.51
C TYR A 648 15.78 -2.29 6.20
N ARG A 649 17.00 -2.74 6.52
CA ARG A 649 17.54 -4.08 6.31
C ARG A 649 17.68 -4.53 4.85
N LEU A 650 16.58 -4.61 4.09
CA LEU A 650 16.56 -5.24 2.77
C LEU A 650 15.90 -4.40 1.68
N CYS A 651 16.49 -4.47 0.48
CA CYS A 651 15.84 -4.12 -0.78
C CYS A 651 15.97 -5.30 -1.75
N LEU A 652 14.88 -5.63 -2.43
CA LEU A 652 14.86 -6.63 -3.50
C LEU A 652 14.90 -5.92 -4.85
N VAL A 653 15.79 -6.35 -5.75
CA VAL A 653 15.85 -5.91 -7.15
C VAL A 653 15.43 -7.07 -8.04
N LEU A 654 14.43 -6.85 -8.89
CA LEU A 654 13.94 -7.81 -9.89
C LEU A 654 14.12 -7.21 -11.29
N PRO A 655 15.16 -7.63 -12.04
CA PRO A 655 15.29 -7.27 -13.45
C PRO A 655 14.26 -8.03 -14.29
N ILE A 656 13.65 -7.35 -15.26
CA ILE A 656 12.59 -7.88 -16.13
C ILE A 656 12.86 -7.45 -17.57
N GLY A 657 12.90 -8.40 -18.49
CA GLY A 657 13.08 -8.14 -19.91
C GLY A 657 14.21 -8.95 -20.50
N SER A 658 14.50 -8.70 -21.77
CA SER A 658 15.61 -9.33 -22.49
C SER A 658 16.69 -8.27 -22.70
N PHE A 659 17.89 -8.54 -22.21
CA PHE A 659 19.00 -7.61 -22.29
C PHE A 659 20.30 -8.37 -22.54
N VAL A 660 21.25 -7.68 -23.19
CA VAL A 660 22.59 -8.19 -23.45
C VAL A 660 23.54 -7.57 -22.43
N GLY A 661 24.16 -8.42 -21.61
CA GLY A 661 25.02 -7.97 -20.53
C GLY A 661 24.28 -7.25 -19.41
N GLY A 662 25.03 -6.55 -18.55
CA GLY A 662 24.50 -5.85 -17.38
C GLY A 662 24.77 -6.60 -16.07
N GLY A 663 24.86 -5.82 -14.99
CA GLY A 663 25.09 -6.36 -13.67
C GLY A 663 24.61 -5.40 -12.58
N LEU A 664 24.13 -5.97 -11.48
CA LEU A 664 23.88 -5.23 -10.26
C LEU A 664 25.20 -5.12 -9.50
N VAL A 665 25.70 -3.88 -9.36
CA VAL A 665 27.00 -3.59 -8.75
C VAL A 665 26.81 -3.10 -7.32
N MET A 666 27.33 -3.86 -6.36
CA MET A 666 27.48 -3.46 -4.97
C MET A 666 28.90 -2.91 -4.78
N ARG A 667 29.05 -1.59 -4.99
CA ARG A 667 30.35 -0.93 -5.16
C ARG A 667 31.26 -1.12 -3.95
N GLU A 668 30.72 -0.92 -2.75
CA GLU A 668 31.44 -0.98 -1.48
C GLU A 668 31.91 -2.40 -1.16
N GLN A 669 31.09 -3.41 -1.42
CA GLN A 669 31.43 -4.83 -1.25
C GLN A 669 32.30 -5.34 -2.39
N GLY A 670 32.24 -4.73 -3.58
CA GLY A 670 32.99 -5.20 -4.75
C GLY A 670 32.36 -6.40 -5.42
N VAL A 671 31.07 -6.61 -5.23
CA VAL A 671 30.35 -7.73 -5.81
C VAL A 671 29.56 -7.24 -7.00
N VAL A 672 29.66 -7.95 -8.12
CA VAL A 672 28.89 -7.70 -9.34
C VAL A 672 28.08 -8.95 -9.62
N VAL A 673 26.75 -8.83 -9.56
CA VAL A 673 25.84 -9.91 -9.89
C VAL A 673 25.37 -9.71 -11.31
N GLU A 674 25.74 -10.62 -12.20
CA GLU A 674 25.21 -10.61 -13.56
C GLU A 674 23.68 -10.77 -13.50
N ILE A 675 22.94 -10.02 -14.31
CA ILE A 675 21.47 -10.04 -14.24
C ILE A 675 20.83 -10.74 -15.45
N THR A 676 21.63 -11.18 -16.43
CA THR A 676 21.19 -11.78 -17.71
C THR A 676 20.82 -13.25 -17.60
#